data_AF-A0AAW9ER66-F1
#
_entry.id   AF-A0AAW9ER66-F1
#
_cell.length_a   1.000
_cell.length_b   1.000
_cell.length_c   1.000
_cell.angle_alpha   90.00
_cell.angle_beta   90.00
_cell.angle_gamma   90.00
#
_symmetry.space_group_name_H-M   'P 1'
#
loop_
_entity.id
_entity.type
_entity.pdbx_description
1 polymer ?
#
loop_
_entity_poly.entity_id
_entity_poly.type
_entity_poly.pdbx_seq_one_letter_code
_entity_poly.pdbx_strand_id
1 'polypeptide(L)'
;MKSYLRIEKLILAGLRKNYIVSFENGLNIIHGDSDTGKSSILEFINYLLGSSRIELADEVISSVKFAAMEVFINDSPFTIIRDIYKPSEFIEVYPSLYEEKDSFLPGKYAPNFKITTAPDGFFSDFLMDKLNFPKLKLKVSPTQEISKFQRLSFRNIMKFAYVNQDDMGSKSLLNLTEWGRYTQTKEVFKYIYNLFDADIADIESQISEKKSEHARLVKKYDNVAEFLRETGYESISSLDDAITECDILIEDIEESLSEINATMTADSENYNELKSLHNEFNLKIKGLNKKSIELSHKKDQYIRLKNDYLNDVKKIKAIHIANERIGSLVDVKCNCPICDNIMSINTTDGGFINSKPEQLDEELKSLIKRTKSIEELIIGITAQQHDMLVSKNILEKDLLKVSEMIDSESREMITPFLTQRDTLIKEVVSTKKQRENLVSSLRVRNHQEEILVRQKTLIDNLEKLNEELDRLRSNAPSIDGVLSDLADNLNDFLAKINIKNRTGIDINKTHFSAIVRGKDYFNITSGGLRTIVSIGYMSSILKSSIKNDINHPRLLMLDTVGKYLGKNLKEKYVEFTDKKEDAIEGASDPLKYEKIYFNLIDICNYAEKNKSPIQIIVVDNDVPENLAEKLREITVAQYSSTGENGLPIGLIDDI
;
A
#
# COMPACT_ATOMS: atom_id res chain seq x y z
N MET A 1 -25.79 -28.90 -4.08
CA MET A 1 -25.82 -27.49 -4.52
C MET A 1 -24.71 -27.31 -5.56
N LYS A 2 -24.96 -26.57 -6.64
CA LYS A 2 -23.98 -26.42 -7.73
C LYS A 2 -22.88 -25.43 -7.31
N SER A 3 -21.64 -25.71 -7.70
CA SER A 3 -20.48 -24.96 -7.23
C SER A 3 -20.47 -23.51 -7.70
N TYR A 4 -20.06 -22.58 -6.84
CA TYR A 4 -19.90 -21.18 -7.22
C TYR A 4 -18.80 -20.50 -6.41
N LEU A 5 -18.18 -19.49 -7.02
CA LEU A 5 -17.27 -18.53 -6.40
C LEU A 5 -17.89 -17.15 -6.54
N ARG A 6 -18.08 -16.47 -5.41
CA ARG A 6 -18.55 -15.09 -5.34
C ARG A 6 -17.48 -14.24 -4.67
N ILE A 7 -17.14 -13.13 -5.28
CA ILE A 7 -16.27 -12.11 -4.71
C ILE A 7 -17.16 -11.15 -3.93
N GLU A 8 -16.83 -10.91 -2.67
CA GLU A 8 -17.58 -9.96 -1.81
C GLU A 8 -16.89 -8.60 -1.79
N LYS A 9 -15.56 -8.60 -1.66
CA LYS A 9 -14.80 -7.37 -1.48
C LYS A 9 -13.37 -7.54 -1.99
N LEU A 10 -12.88 -6.55 -2.73
CA LEU A 10 -11.47 -6.35 -2.99
C LEU A 10 -10.93 -5.28 -2.05
N ILE A 11 -9.81 -5.54 -1.38
CA ILE A 11 -9.18 -4.66 -0.41
C ILE A 11 -7.72 -4.48 -0.81
N LEU A 12 -7.34 -3.28 -1.23
CA LEU A 12 -5.95 -2.90 -1.40
C LEU A 12 -5.49 -2.24 -0.11
N ALA A 13 -4.70 -2.98 0.69
CA ALA A 13 -4.25 -2.51 1.99
C ALA A 13 -3.17 -1.45 1.81
N GLY A 14 -3.50 -0.19 2.02
CA GLY A 14 -2.60 0.92 1.75
C GLY A 14 -1.69 1.31 2.90
N LEU A 15 -0.77 2.24 2.61
CA LEU A 15 0.08 2.87 3.62
C LEU A 15 -0.69 3.88 4.47
N ARG A 16 -1.61 4.62 3.84
CA ARG A 16 -2.43 5.68 4.47
C ARG A 16 -3.83 5.20 4.81
N LYS A 17 -4.53 4.58 3.85
CA LYS A 17 -5.86 3.99 4.01
C LYS A 17 -6.01 2.72 3.18
N ASN A 18 -7.06 1.96 3.41
CA ASN A 18 -7.44 0.83 2.55
C ASN A 18 -8.34 1.32 1.41
N TYR A 19 -8.09 0.85 0.19
CA TYR A 19 -8.96 1.09 -0.97
C TYR A 19 -9.83 -0.14 -1.16
N ILE A 20 -11.14 0.05 -1.09
CA ILE A 20 -12.11 -1.04 -0.99
C ILE A 20 -13.10 -0.95 -2.14
N VAL A 21 -13.33 -2.07 -2.82
CA VAL A 21 -14.40 -2.23 -3.82
C VAL A 21 -15.26 -3.40 -3.38
N SER A 22 -16.53 -3.15 -3.06
CA SER A 22 -17.50 -4.17 -2.67
C SER A 22 -18.28 -4.66 -3.89
N PHE A 23 -18.58 -5.94 -3.94
CA PHE A 23 -19.28 -6.60 -5.03
C PHE A 23 -20.51 -7.35 -4.52
N GLU A 24 -21.52 -7.44 -5.36
CA GLU A 24 -22.79 -8.08 -5.08
C GLU A 24 -23.00 -9.32 -5.97
N ASN A 25 -24.06 -10.08 -5.66
CA ASN A 25 -24.56 -11.10 -6.57
C ASN A 25 -25.11 -10.49 -7.87
N GLY A 26 -25.05 -11.25 -8.97
CA GLY A 26 -25.56 -10.77 -10.25
C GLY A 26 -24.55 -9.91 -11.00
N LEU A 27 -25.01 -8.81 -11.60
CA LEU A 27 -24.19 -7.95 -12.45
C LEU A 27 -23.57 -6.82 -11.62
N ASN A 28 -22.27 -6.60 -11.77
CA ASN A 28 -21.50 -5.55 -11.11
C ASN A 28 -20.79 -4.72 -12.19
N ILE A 29 -20.94 -3.40 -12.14
CA ILE A 29 -20.40 -2.50 -13.17
C ILE A 29 -19.33 -1.60 -12.59
N ILE A 30 -18.21 -1.53 -13.30
CA ILE A 30 -17.10 -0.61 -13.03
C ILE A 30 -16.93 0.26 -14.27
N HIS A 31 -17.15 1.57 -14.15
CA HIS A 31 -16.99 2.46 -15.31
C HIS A 31 -16.33 3.80 -14.95
N GLY A 32 -15.95 4.59 -15.97
CA GLY A 32 -15.28 5.87 -15.76
C GLY A 32 -14.21 6.17 -16.79
N ASP A 33 -13.61 7.35 -16.67
CA ASP A 33 -12.64 7.87 -17.63
C ASP A 33 -11.46 6.93 -17.84
N SER A 34 -10.84 6.97 -19.03
CA SER A 34 -9.65 6.17 -19.30
C SER A 34 -8.52 6.51 -18.31
N ASP A 35 -7.70 5.51 -17.98
CA ASP A 35 -6.52 5.64 -17.12
C ASP A 35 -6.79 5.91 -15.62
N THR A 36 -7.97 5.53 -15.13
CA THR A 36 -8.37 5.69 -13.71
C THR A 36 -8.22 4.41 -12.86
N GLY A 37 -7.54 3.37 -13.37
CA GLY A 37 -7.30 2.12 -12.63
C GLY A 37 -8.45 1.09 -12.64
N LYS A 38 -9.44 1.24 -13.52
CA LYS A 38 -10.60 0.33 -13.63
C LYS A 38 -10.22 -1.12 -13.95
N SER A 39 -9.40 -1.33 -14.98
CA SER A 39 -8.94 -2.66 -15.38
C SER A 39 -8.06 -3.30 -14.30
N SER A 40 -7.33 -2.48 -13.52
CA SER A 40 -6.52 -2.95 -12.40
C SER A 40 -7.35 -3.69 -11.34
N ILE A 41 -8.63 -3.35 -11.14
CA ILE A 41 -9.53 -4.08 -10.24
C ILE A 41 -9.64 -5.55 -10.66
N LEU A 42 -9.91 -5.82 -11.94
CA LEU A 42 -10.00 -7.19 -12.46
C LEU A 42 -8.65 -7.88 -12.46
N GLU A 43 -7.55 -7.16 -12.68
CA GLU A 43 -6.20 -7.71 -12.58
C GLU A 43 -5.85 -8.13 -11.15
N PHE A 44 -6.23 -7.35 -10.14
CA PHE A 44 -6.08 -7.69 -8.74
C PHE A 44 -6.91 -8.93 -8.35
N ILE A 45 -8.17 -8.99 -8.78
CA ILE A 45 -9.01 -10.19 -8.59
C ILE A 45 -8.33 -11.40 -9.25
N ASN A 46 -7.89 -11.25 -10.50
CA ASN A 46 -7.21 -12.31 -11.24
C ASN A 46 -5.88 -12.74 -10.57
N TYR A 47 -5.16 -11.81 -9.96
CA TYR A 47 -3.95 -12.04 -9.17
C TYR A 47 -4.25 -12.80 -7.87
N LEU A 48 -5.27 -12.40 -7.12
CA LEU A 48 -5.68 -13.08 -5.90
C LEU A 48 -6.28 -14.46 -6.19
N LEU A 49 -6.84 -14.68 -7.38
CA LEU A 49 -7.21 -16.00 -7.91
C LEU A 49 -6.05 -16.78 -8.55
N GLY A 50 -4.80 -16.42 -8.23
CA GLY A 50 -3.60 -17.21 -8.53
C GLY A 50 -2.88 -16.88 -9.83
N SER A 51 -3.09 -15.71 -10.45
CA SER A 51 -2.25 -15.27 -11.57
C SER A 51 -0.78 -15.17 -11.12
N SER A 52 0.17 -15.54 -11.99
CA SER A 52 1.59 -15.46 -11.64
C SER A 52 2.15 -14.04 -11.71
N ARG A 53 1.43 -13.12 -12.36
CA ARG A 53 1.84 -11.74 -12.59
C ARG A 53 0.64 -10.80 -12.40
N ILE A 54 0.96 -9.57 -12.05
CA ILE A 54 0.08 -8.42 -11.99
C ILE A 54 0.85 -7.22 -12.53
N GLU A 55 0.18 -6.36 -13.29
CA GLU A 55 0.76 -5.09 -13.73
C GLU A 55 0.44 -4.04 -12.66
N LEU A 56 1.46 -3.33 -12.19
CA LEU A 56 1.34 -2.36 -11.10
C LEU A 56 1.60 -0.97 -11.65
N ALA A 57 0.61 -0.10 -11.55
CA ALA A 57 0.76 1.32 -11.85
C ALA A 57 1.56 2.03 -10.74
N ASP A 58 2.17 3.18 -11.05
CA ASP A 58 3.03 3.91 -10.11
C ASP A 58 2.27 4.36 -8.85
N GLU A 59 0.99 4.71 -9.02
CA GLU A 59 0.03 5.05 -7.96
C GLU A 59 -0.15 3.90 -6.96
N VAL A 60 -0.24 2.68 -7.47
CA VAL A 60 -0.38 1.45 -6.66
C VAL A 60 0.92 1.16 -5.92
N ILE A 61 2.06 1.25 -6.62
CA ILE A 61 3.39 0.99 -6.04
C ILE A 61 3.69 1.95 -4.88
N SER A 62 3.27 3.20 -4.99
CA SER A 62 3.52 4.23 -3.97
C SER A 62 2.59 4.12 -2.76
N SER A 63 1.45 3.44 -2.88
CA SER A 63 0.35 3.57 -1.91
C SER A 63 -0.13 2.24 -1.30
N VAL A 64 0.13 1.08 -1.93
CA VAL A 64 -0.41 -0.23 -1.53
C VAL A 64 0.68 -1.16 -0.97
N LYS A 65 0.42 -1.81 0.17
CA LYS A 65 1.34 -2.80 0.79
C LYS A 65 1.11 -4.21 0.26
N PHE A 66 -0.14 -4.64 0.24
CA PHE A 66 -0.56 -5.97 -0.21
C PHE A 66 -2.02 -5.91 -0.67
N ALA A 67 -2.45 -6.95 -1.39
CA ALA A 67 -3.83 -7.08 -1.83
C ALA A 67 -4.53 -8.19 -1.03
N ALA A 68 -5.80 -7.97 -0.71
CA ALA A 68 -6.67 -8.93 -0.06
C ALA A 68 -8.03 -9.00 -0.77
N MET A 69 -8.69 -10.15 -0.72
CA MET A 69 -10.02 -10.34 -1.30
C MET A 69 -10.85 -11.26 -0.43
N GLU A 70 -12.06 -10.80 -0.10
CA GLU A 70 -13.10 -11.59 0.55
C GLU A 70 -13.90 -12.34 -0.53
N VAL A 71 -14.03 -13.65 -0.39
CA VAL A 71 -14.81 -14.50 -1.30
C VAL A 71 -15.70 -15.47 -0.52
N PHE A 72 -16.82 -15.82 -1.12
CA PHE A 72 -17.63 -16.97 -0.73
C PHE A 72 -17.45 -18.08 -1.75
N ILE A 73 -17.02 -19.25 -1.30
CA ILE A 73 -16.95 -20.46 -2.13
C ILE A 73 -17.92 -21.47 -1.54
N ASN A 74 -18.99 -21.79 -2.27
CA ASN A 74 -20.06 -22.67 -1.79
C ASN A 74 -20.55 -22.26 -0.37
N ASP A 75 -20.94 -21.00 -0.23
CA ASP A 75 -21.43 -20.37 1.02
C ASP A 75 -20.39 -20.26 2.16
N SER A 76 -19.17 -20.74 1.98
CA SER A 76 -18.10 -20.62 2.99
C SER A 76 -17.26 -19.35 2.74
N PRO A 77 -17.07 -18.46 3.75
CA PRO A 77 -16.27 -17.25 3.61
C PRO A 77 -14.77 -17.55 3.67
N PHE A 78 -14.00 -16.84 2.84
CA PHE A 78 -12.54 -16.85 2.87
C PHE A 78 -11.98 -15.46 2.57
N THR A 79 -10.88 -15.12 3.23
CA THR A 79 -10.07 -13.96 2.91
C THR A 79 -8.74 -14.42 2.34
N ILE A 80 -8.48 -14.09 1.08
CA ILE A 80 -7.23 -14.39 0.39
C ILE A 80 -6.33 -13.17 0.47
N ILE A 81 -5.13 -13.30 1.03
CA ILE A 81 -4.14 -12.22 1.15
C ILE A 81 -2.88 -12.60 0.35
N ARG A 82 -2.38 -11.65 -0.44
CA ARG A 82 -1.18 -11.85 -1.25
C ARG A 82 -0.33 -10.58 -1.35
N ASP A 83 0.97 -10.75 -1.18
CA ASP A 83 1.99 -9.73 -1.40
C ASP A 83 2.04 -9.35 -2.90
N ILE A 84 2.04 -8.06 -3.23
CA ILE A 84 2.05 -7.55 -4.61
C ILE A 84 3.47 -7.40 -5.18
N TYR A 85 4.48 -7.28 -4.32
CA TYR A 85 5.89 -7.12 -4.67
C TYR A 85 6.63 -8.46 -4.72
N LYS A 86 6.12 -9.49 -4.03
CA LYS A 86 6.71 -10.83 -3.99
C LYS A 86 5.74 -11.92 -4.46
N PRO A 87 5.47 -12.04 -5.77
CA PRO A 87 4.46 -12.98 -6.30
C PRO A 87 4.73 -14.47 -6.05
N SER A 88 5.94 -14.83 -5.61
CA SER A 88 6.34 -16.21 -5.31
C SER A 88 6.23 -16.57 -3.82
N GLU A 89 5.93 -15.62 -2.94
CA GLU A 89 5.62 -15.89 -1.53
C GLU A 89 4.32 -16.69 -1.40
N PHE A 90 4.12 -17.28 -0.22
CA PHE A 90 2.91 -18.05 0.05
C PHE A 90 1.67 -17.15 0.03
N ILE A 91 0.59 -17.67 -0.54
CA ILE A 91 -0.72 -17.05 -0.50
C ILE A 91 -1.35 -17.45 0.84
N GLU A 92 -1.73 -16.46 1.63
CA GLU A 92 -2.40 -16.68 2.91
C GLU A 92 -3.92 -16.72 2.67
N VAL A 93 -4.58 -17.72 3.23
CA VAL A 93 -6.04 -17.84 3.15
C VAL A 93 -6.60 -18.03 4.54
N TYR A 94 -7.43 -17.09 4.98
CA TYR A 94 -8.12 -17.13 6.26
C TYR A 94 -9.56 -17.64 6.04
N PRO A 95 -10.07 -18.58 6.84
CA PRO A 95 -11.44 -19.10 6.73
C PRO A 95 -12.46 -18.16 7.40
N SER A 96 -12.37 -16.86 7.11
CA SER A 96 -13.19 -15.80 7.70
C SER A 96 -13.28 -14.61 6.74
N LEU A 97 -14.09 -13.61 7.12
CA LEU A 97 -14.01 -12.28 6.54
C LEU A 97 -12.74 -11.55 7.01
N TYR A 98 -12.39 -10.45 6.35
CA TYR A 98 -11.12 -9.74 6.53
C TYR A 98 -10.99 -9.11 7.91
N GLU A 99 -12.09 -8.58 8.46
CA GLU A 99 -12.13 -7.94 9.78
C GLU A 99 -11.85 -8.97 10.90
N GLU A 100 -12.31 -10.20 10.72
CA GLU A 100 -12.18 -11.28 11.71
C GLU A 100 -10.88 -12.09 11.55
N LYS A 101 -10.07 -11.83 10.52
CA LYS A 101 -8.91 -12.66 10.16
C LYS A 101 -7.94 -12.90 11.32
N ASP A 102 -7.82 -11.93 12.23
CA ASP A 102 -6.90 -11.98 13.36
C ASP A 102 -7.35 -12.98 14.44
N SER A 103 -8.58 -13.48 14.37
CA SER A 103 -9.12 -14.57 15.21
C SER A 103 -8.92 -15.95 14.58
N PHE A 104 -8.33 -16.04 13.38
CA PHE A 104 -8.12 -17.28 12.66
C PHE A 104 -6.65 -17.51 12.30
N LEU A 105 -6.27 -18.77 12.06
CA LEU A 105 -4.96 -19.11 11.52
C LEU A 105 -5.02 -19.14 10.00
N PRO A 106 -4.06 -18.54 9.28
CA PRO A 106 -4.02 -18.63 7.83
C PRO A 106 -3.51 -19.99 7.38
N GLY A 107 -4.16 -20.56 6.36
CA GLY A 107 -3.54 -21.56 5.50
C GLY A 107 -2.51 -20.90 4.59
N LYS A 108 -1.33 -21.50 4.43
CA LYS A 108 -0.23 -20.99 3.61
C LYS A 108 -0.02 -21.87 2.39
N TYR A 109 -0.45 -21.35 1.24
CA TYR A 109 -0.47 -22.10 -0.01
C TYR A 109 0.60 -21.63 -0.99
N ALA A 110 1.22 -22.58 -1.69
CA ALA A 110 2.13 -22.27 -2.78
C ALA A 110 1.37 -21.63 -3.96
N PRO A 111 1.86 -20.52 -4.53
CA PRO A 111 1.20 -19.84 -5.64
C PRO A 111 1.28 -20.61 -6.96
N ASN A 112 2.20 -21.57 -7.07
CA ASN A 112 2.37 -22.41 -8.27
C ASN A 112 2.98 -23.77 -7.93
N PHE A 113 2.88 -24.72 -8.88
CA PHE A 113 3.33 -26.10 -8.69
C PHE A 113 4.85 -26.31 -8.59
N LYS A 114 5.68 -25.28 -8.79
CA LYS A 114 7.14 -25.39 -8.64
C LYS A 114 7.57 -25.27 -7.19
N ILE A 115 6.76 -24.65 -6.33
CA ILE A 115 7.07 -24.40 -4.93
C ILE A 115 6.42 -25.51 -4.10
N THR A 116 7.20 -26.50 -3.69
CA THR A 116 6.70 -27.68 -2.96
C THR A 116 6.85 -27.57 -1.44
N THR A 117 7.37 -26.44 -0.95
CA THR A 117 7.67 -26.20 0.46
C THR A 117 6.52 -25.64 1.27
N ALA A 118 5.40 -25.26 0.62
CA ALA A 118 4.24 -24.71 1.31
C ALA A 118 3.55 -25.78 2.19
N PRO A 119 3.21 -25.46 3.45
CA PRO A 119 2.67 -26.44 4.40
C PRO A 119 1.27 -26.96 4.00
N ASP A 120 0.44 -26.11 3.38
CA ASP A 120 -0.95 -26.46 3.06
C ASP A 120 -1.16 -26.88 1.59
N GLY A 121 -0.07 -27.04 0.84
CA GLY A 121 -0.10 -27.46 -0.56
C GLY A 121 -0.23 -26.29 -1.53
N PHE A 122 -0.95 -26.49 -2.64
CA PHE A 122 -1.01 -25.51 -3.73
C PHE A 122 -2.33 -24.73 -3.72
N PHE A 123 -2.27 -23.42 -3.96
CA PHE A 123 -3.44 -22.55 -3.94
C PHE A 123 -4.47 -22.94 -5.02
N SER A 124 -3.98 -23.39 -6.18
CA SER A 124 -4.85 -23.93 -7.23
C SER A 124 -5.63 -25.16 -6.74
N ASP A 125 -5.05 -26.02 -5.91
CA ASP A 125 -5.76 -27.20 -5.41
C ASP A 125 -6.78 -26.81 -4.34
N PHE A 126 -6.46 -25.82 -3.52
CA PHE A 126 -7.41 -25.26 -2.55
C PHE A 126 -8.68 -24.78 -3.25
N LEU A 127 -8.56 -23.97 -4.31
CA LEU A 127 -9.72 -23.47 -5.06
C LEU A 127 -10.51 -24.61 -5.70
N MET A 128 -9.83 -25.59 -6.31
CA MET A 128 -10.48 -26.75 -6.92
C MET A 128 -11.21 -27.60 -5.88
N ASP A 129 -10.57 -27.90 -4.75
CA ASP A 129 -11.17 -28.71 -3.67
C ASP A 129 -12.36 -27.98 -3.02
N LYS A 130 -12.30 -26.64 -2.86
CA LYS A 130 -13.40 -25.84 -2.30
C LYS A 130 -14.56 -25.68 -3.28
N LEU A 131 -14.29 -25.66 -4.58
CA LEU A 131 -15.30 -25.69 -5.64
C LEU A 131 -15.77 -27.12 -5.98
N ASN A 132 -15.26 -28.13 -5.30
CA ASN A 132 -15.51 -29.54 -5.58
C ASN A 132 -15.29 -29.92 -7.05
N PHE A 133 -14.21 -29.42 -7.64
CA PHE A 133 -13.76 -29.69 -9.00
C PHE A 133 -12.76 -30.86 -9.01
N PRO A 134 -13.02 -31.95 -9.75
CA PRO A 134 -12.12 -33.11 -9.79
C PRO A 134 -10.70 -32.75 -10.25
N LYS A 135 -9.67 -33.22 -9.54
CA LYS A 135 -8.28 -32.89 -9.86
C LYS A 135 -7.70 -33.90 -10.84
N LEU A 136 -7.88 -33.63 -12.13
CA LEU A 136 -7.46 -34.53 -13.20
C LEU A 136 -6.10 -34.14 -13.81
N LYS A 137 -5.46 -35.12 -14.46
CA LYS A 137 -4.29 -34.91 -15.30
C LYS A 137 -4.70 -35.02 -16.77
N LEU A 138 -4.35 -34.01 -17.57
CA LEU A 138 -4.67 -33.96 -18.99
C LEU A 138 -3.48 -34.39 -19.83
N LYS A 139 -3.71 -35.12 -20.92
CA LYS A 139 -2.68 -35.41 -21.91
C LYS A 139 -2.27 -34.12 -22.62
N VAL A 140 -0.96 -33.85 -22.68
CA VAL A 140 -0.42 -32.68 -23.40
C VAL A 140 -0.61 -32.82 -24.91
N SER A 141 -0.53 -34.05 -25.41
CA SER A 141 -0.77 -34.42 -26.81
C SER A 141 -1.80 -35.55 -26.87
N PRO A 142 -3.11 -35.24 -26.82
CA PRO A 142 -4.17 -36.25 -26.77
C PRO A 142 -4.18 -37.23 -27.95
N THR A 143 -3.66 -36.81 -29.10
CA THR A 143 -3.59 -37.61 -30.34
C THR A 143 -2.42 -38.60 -30.38
N GLN A 144 -1.49 -38.55 -29.42
CA GLN A 144 -0.34 -39.46 -29.35
C GLN A 144 -0.60 -40.61 -28.38
N GLU A 145 -0.22 -41.84 -28.75
CA GLU A 145 -0.33 -43.02 -27.87
C GLU A 145 0.45 -42.85 -26.56
N ILE A 146 1.65 -42.28 -26.62
CA ILE A 146 2.48 -41.94 -25.46
C ILE A 146 2.51 -40.42 -25.34
N SER A 147 1.86 -39.89 -24.30
CA SER A 147 1.81 -38.46 -24.02
C SER A 147 2.19 -38.15 -22.58
N LYS A 148 2.87 -37.02 -22.38
CA LYS A 148 3.08 -36.50 -21.02
C LYS A 148 1.74 -36.02 -20.47
N PHE A 149 1.50 -36.31 -19.20
CA PHE A 149 0.34 -35.82 -18.48
C PHE A 149 0.70 -34.51 -17.76
N GLN A 150 -0.16 -33.52 -17.88
CA GLN A 150 -0.05 -32.24 -17.18
C GLN A 150 -1.22 -32.11 -16.21
N ARG A 151 -0.89 -31.72 -14.98
CA ARG A 151 -1.88 -31.41 -13.96
C ARG A 151 -2.75 -30.22 -14.37
N LEU A 152 -4.06 -30.36 -14.28
CA LEU A 152 -5.00 -29.26 -14.47
C LEU A 152 -4.92 -28.29 -13.29
N SER A 153 -5.02 -26.99 -13.56
CA SER A 153 -5.08 -25.94 -12.55
C SER A 153 -6.36 -25.11 -12.66
N PHE A 154 -6.76 -24.48 -11.57
CA PHE A 154 -7.85 -23.50 -11.56
C PHE A 154 -7.60 -22.36 -12.57
N ARG A 155 -6.33 -22.02 -12.82
CA ARG A 155 -5.93 -21.02 -13.82
C ARG A 155 -6.32 -21.40 -15.25
N ASN A 156 -6.42 -22.69 -15.54
CA ASN A 156 -6.91 -23.15 -16.84
C ASN A 156 -8.41 -22.88 -16.98
N ILE A 157 -9.19 -23.10 -15.91
CA ILE A 157 -10.65 -22.86 -15.88
C ILE A 157 -10.93 -21.35 -15.95
N MET A 158 -10.15 -20.53 -15.24
CA MET A 158 -10.31 -19.07 -15.23
C MET A 158 -10.26 -18.41 -16.62
N LYS A 159 -9.63 -19.04 -17.61
CA LYS A 159 -9.68 -18.55 -19.00
C LYS A 159 -11.10 -18.48 -19.56
N PHE A 160 -11.98 -19.38 -19.11
CA PHE A 160 -13.39 -19.43 -19.51
C PHE A 160 -14.30 -18.56 -18.62
N ALA A 161 -13.73 -17.87 -17.63
CA ALA A 161 -14.43 -16.99 -16.71
C ALA A 161 -13.92 -15.53 -16.78
N TYR A 162 -12.81 -15.24 -17.47
CA TYR A 162 -12.25 -13.90 -17.57
C TYR A 162 -11.80 -13.58 -18.99
N VAL A 163 -12.32 -12.50 -19.56
CA VAL A 163 -11.83 -11.88 -20.80
C VAL A 163 -11.18 -10.54 -20.44
N ASN A 164 -9.87 -10.45 -20.55
CA ASN A 164 -9.12 -9.20 -20.33
C ASN A 164 -9.25 -8.23 -21.52
N GLN A 165 -8.75 -7.02 -21.35
CA GLN A 165 -8.83 -5.97 -22.36
C GLN A 165 -8.18 -6.35 -23.70
N ASP A 166 -7.07 -7.08 -23.70
CA ASP A 166 -6.36 -7.48 -24.92
C ASP A 166 -7.10 -8.58 -25.68
N ASP A 167 -7.63 -9.56 -24.96
CA ASP A 167 -8.39 -10.67 -25.50
C ASP A 167 -9.77 -10.25 -26.02
N MET A 168 -10.36 -9.18 -25.47
CA MET A 168 -11.65 -8.67 -25.90
C MET A 168 -11.64 -8.28 -27.38
N GLY A 169 -12.45 -8.97 -28.18
CA GLY A 169 -12.55 -8.78 -29.63
C GLY A 169 -11.27 -9.17 -30.40
N SER A 170 -10.33 -9.88 -29.79
CA SER A 170 -9.10 -10.37 -30.43
C SER A 170 -9.40 -11.61 -31.29
N LYS A 171 -8.56 -11.88 -32.30
CA LYS A 171 -8.66 -13.15 -33.07
C LYS A 171 -8.19 -14.36 -32.25
N SER A 172 -7.45 -14.14 -31.17
CA SER A 172 -6.80 -15.17 -30.36
C SER A 172 -7.51 -15.41 -29.02
N LEU A 173 -8.81 -15.11 -28.90
CA LEU A 173 -9.61 -15.43 -27.72
C LEU A 173 -9.35 -16.88 -27.27
N LEU A 174 -9.13 -17.12 -25.97
CA LEU A 174 -8.80 -18.44 -25.41
C LEU A 174 -7.57 -19.13 -26.06
N ASN A 175 -6.66 -18.35 -26.65
CA ASN A 175 -5.48 -18.80 -27.40
C ASN A 175 -5.82 -19.53 -28.72
N LEU A 176 -6.96 -19.22 -29.34
CA LEU A 176 -7.46 -19.90 -30.56
C LEU A 176 -6.44 -19.98 -31.71
N THR A 177 -5.63 -18.93 -31.90
CA THR A 177 -4.63 -18.90 -32.99
C THR A 177 -3.27 -19.49 -32.58
N GLU A 178 -3.09 -19.85 -31.30
CA GLU A 178 -1.86 -20.42 -30.78
C GLU A 178 -1.96 -21.95 -30.68
N TRP A 179 -1.92 -22.66 -31.82
CA TRP A 179 -2.21 -24.11 -31.92
C TRP A 179 -1.58 -25.00 -30.83
N GLY A 180 -0.32 -24.73 -30.45
CA GLY A 180 0.36 -25.46 -29.38
C GLY A 180 -0.29 -25.28 -28.00
N ARG A 181 -0.66 -24.04 -27.65
CA ARG A 181 -1.36 -23.75 -26.38
C ARG A 181 -2.86 -24.09 -26.45
N TYR A 182 -3.45 -24.00 -27.64
CA TYR A 182 -4.88 -24.25 -27.85
C TYR A 182 -5.27 -25.71 -27.63
N THR A 183 -4.36 -26.64 -27.91
CA THR A 183 -4.58 -28.07 -27.61
C THR A 183 -4.95 -28.28 -26.14
N GLN A 184 -4.28 -27.58 -25.22
CA GLN A 184 -4.62 -27.61 -23.80
C GLN A 184 -5.98 -26.96 -23.52
N THR A 185 -6.29 -25.80 -24.15
CA THR A 185 -7.59 -25.13 -23.99
C THR A 185 -8.76 -26.06 -24.38
N LYS A 186 -8.61 -26.86 -25.45
CA LYS A 186 -9.64 -27.82 -25.88
C LYS A 186 -9.90 -28.90 -24.84
N GLU A 187 -8.84 -29.43 -24.23
CA GLU A 187 -9.01 -30.38 -23.13
C GLU A 187 -9.67 -29.69 -21.93
N VAL A 188 -9.31 -28.45 -21.60
CA VAL A 188 -9.98 -27.71 -20.52
C VAL A 188 -11.46 -27.44 -20.84
N PHE A 189 -11.84 -27.24 -22.10
CA PHE A 189 -13.25 -27.13 -22.48
C PHE A 189 -14.01 -28.43 -22.17
N LYS A 190 -13.43 -29.59 -22.54
CA LYS A 190 -13.99 -30.89 -22.18
C LYS A 190 -14.07 -31.05 -20.65
N TYR A 191 -13.13 -30.46 -19.90
CA TYR A 191 -13.16 -30.39 -18.44
C TYR A 191 -14.36 -29.71 -17.87
N ILE A 192 -14.61 -28.51 -18.39
CA ILE A 192 -15.71 -27.70 -17.90
C ILE A 192 -16.99 -28.51 -18.07
N TYR A 193 -17.20 -29.13 -19.24
CA TYR A 193 -18.43 -29.86 -19.54
C TYR A 193 -18.49 -31.33 -19.11
N ASN A 194 -17.50 -31.85 -18.36
CA ASN A 194 -17.42 -33.26 -17.98
C ASN A 194 -17.46 -34.22 -19.21
N LEU A 195 -16.76 -33.86 -20.29
CA LEU A 195 -16.77 -34.56 -21.59
C LEU A 195 -15.51 -35.38 -21.85
N PHE A 196 -14.75 -35.74 -20.83
CA PHE A 196 -13.57 -36.57 -21.05
C PHE A 196 -13.78 -37.99 -20.65
N ASP A 197 -13.01 -38.83 -21.31
CA ASP A 197 -12.65 -40.15 -20.83
C ASP A 197 -11.64 -39.98 -19.69
N ALA A 198 -12.10 -39.49 -18.53
CA ALA A 198 -11.30 -39.53 -17.33
C ALA A 198 -11.04 -41.00 -16.98
N ASP A 199 -9.80 -41.36 -16.67
CA ASP A 199 -9.49 -42.70 -16.21
C ASP A 199 -10.30 -42.95 -14.93
N ILE A 200 -11.24 -43.89 -14.97
CA ILE A 200 -12.02 -44.35 -13.79
C ILE A 200 -11.06 -44.60 -12.62
N ALA A 201 -9.87 -45.12 -12.91
CA ALA A 201 -8.79 -45.34 -11.94
C ALA A 201 -8.28 -44.04 -11.25
N ASP A 202 -8.20 -42.91 -11.95
CA ASP A 202 -7.77 -41.63 -11.37
C ASP A 202 -8.82 -41.09 -10.39
N ILE A 203 -10.11 -41.26 -10.70
CA ILE A 203 -11.21 -40.87 -9.81
C ILE A 203 -11.27 -41.81 -8.60
N GLU A 204 -11.14 -43.12 -8.81
CA GLU A 204 -11.09 -44.10 -7.72
C GLU A 204 -9.89 -43.86 -6.79
N SER A 205 -8.73 -43.48 -7.34
CA SER A 205 -7.55 -43.08 -6.57
C SER A 205 -7.84 -41.84 -5.72
N GLN A 206 -8.44 -40.80 -6.29
CA GLN A 206 -8.83 -39.59 -5.55
C GLN A 206 -9.83 -39.90 -4.42
N ILE A 207 -10.82 -40.76 -4.67
CA ILE A 207 -11.78 -41.20 -3.65
C ILE A 207 -11.05 -41.88 -2.49
N SER A 208 -10.10 -42.77 -2.80
CA SER A 208 -9.29 -43.47 -1.79
C SER A 208 -8.45 -42.51 -0.95
N GLU A 209 -7.74 -41.58 -1.60
CA GLU A 209 -6.94 -40.55 -0.94
C GLU A 209 -7.79 -39.66 -0.02
N LYS A 210 -8.94 -39.19 -0.50
CA LYS A 210 -9.85 -38.33 0.25
C LYS A 210 -10.50 -39.06 1.44
N LYS A 211 -10.83 -40.35 1.30
CA LYS A 211 -11.30 -41.20 2.43
C LYS A 211 -10.22 -41.35 3.51
N SER A 212 -8.98 -41.59 3.12
CA SER A 212 -7.84 -41.68 4.04
C SER A 212 -7.59 -40.34 4.75
N GLU A 213 -7.64 -39.22 4.01
CA GLU A 213 -7.51 -37.87 4.57
C GLU A 213 -8.62 -37.58 5.58
N HIS A 214 -9.86 -37.91 5.27
CA HIS A 214 -11.01 -37.75 6.17
C HIS A 214 -10.80 -38.55 7.47
N ALA A 215 -10.45 -39.84 7.38
CA ALA A 215 -10.19 -40.67 8.56
C ALA A 215 -9.05 -40.13 9.43
N ARG A 216 -8.02 -39.53 8.83
CA ARG A 216 -6.93 -38.85 9.56
C ARG A 216 -7.43 -37.58 10.27
N LEU A 217 -8.28 -36.78 9.62
CA LEU A 217 -8.82 -35.56 10.22
C LEU A 217 -9.78 -35.83 11.37
N VAL A 218 -10.60 -36.89 11.28
CA VAL A 218 -11.45 -37.34 12.40
C VAL A 218 -10.59 -37.63 13.63
N LYS A 219 -9.55 -38.46 13.49
CA LYS A 219 -8.62 -38.76 14.59
C LYS A 219 -7.90 -37.51 15.12
N LYS A 220 -7.47 -36.61 14.22
CA LYS A 220 -6.83 -35.34 14.61
C LYS A 220 -7.79 -34.50 15.44
N TYR A 221 -9.05 -34.38 15.02
CA TYR A 221 -10.07 -33.64 15.74
C TYR A 221 -10.29 -34.22 17.14
N ASP A 222 -10.46 -35.54 17.25
CA ASP A 222 -10.69 -36.20 18.54
C ASP A 222 -9.54 -35.92 19.53
N ASN A 223 -8.29 -36.05 19.07
CA ASN A 223 -7.10 -35.76 19.88
C ASN A 223 -7.03 -34.29 20.31
N VAL A 224 -7.31 -33.35 19.40
CA VAL A 224 -7.32 -31.90 19.72
C VAL A 224 -8.45 -31.59 20.70
N ALA A 225 -9.63 -32.17 20.49
CA ALA A 225 -10.78 -31.98 21.36
C ALA A 225 -10.52 -32.49 22.78
N GLU A 226 -9.84 -33.63 22.92
CA GLU A 226 -9.40 -34.18 24.20
C GLU A 226 -8.38 -33.25 24.88
N PHE A 227 -7.32 -32.86 24.16
CA PHE A 227 -6.30 -31.93 24.67
C PHE A 227 -6.91 -30.60 25.17
N LEU A 228 -7.83 -30.00 24.42
CA LEU A 228 -8.47 -28.73 24.80
C LEU A 228 -9.40 -28.88 26.01
N ARG A 229 -10.00 -30.05 26.22
CA ARG A 229 -10.76 -30.35 27.44
C ARG A 229 -9.86 -30.51 28.66
N GLU A 230 -8.75 -31.22 28.51
CA GLU A 230 -7.78 -31.44 29.62
C GLU A 230 -7.08 -30.15 30.05
N THR A 231 -6.75 -29.28 29.09
CA THR A 231 -6.10 -27.99 29.35
C THR A 231 -7.05 -26.89 29.81
N GLY A 232 -8.36 -27.15 29.83
CA GLY A 232 -9.37 -26.22 30.34
C GLY A 232 -9.63 -25.02 29.43
N TYR A 233 -9.45 -25.15 28.11
CA TYR A 233 -9.83 -24.08 27.18
C TYR A 233 -11.34 -23.82 27.27
N GLU A 234 -11.72 -22.55 27.32
CA GLU A 234 -13.14 -22.16 27.31
C GLU A 234 -13.78 -22.37 25.94
N SER A 235 -15.11 -22.27 25.87
CA SER A 235 -15.85 -22.37 24.61
C SER A 235 -15.64 -21.12 23.73
N ILE A 236 -15.92 -21.21 22.42
CA ILE A 236 -15.83 -20.05 21.50
C ILE A 236 -16.67 -18.88 22.03
N SER A 237 -17.95 -19.12 22.33
CA SER A 237 -18.86 -18.11 22.88
C SER A 237 -18.31 -17.43 24.14
N SER A 238 -17.75 -18.21 25.07
CA SER A 238 -17.20 -17.66 26.32
C SER A 238 -15.97 -16.79 26.07
N LEU A 239 -15.10 -17.19 25.13
CA LEU A 239 -13.93 -16.41 24.74
C LEU A 239 -14.33 -15.12 24.04
N ASP A 240 -15.32 -15.16 23.14
CA ASP A 240 -15.85 -13.98 22.46
C ASP A 240 -16.50 -12.99 23.43
N ASP A 241 -17.28 -13.49 24.40
CA ASP A 241 -17.88 -12.67 25.46
C ASP A 241 -16.76 -11.98 26.28
N ALA A 242 -15.73 -12.73 26.70
CA ALA A 242 -14.61 -12.18 27.47
C ALA A 242 -13.75 -11.18 26.68
N ILE A 243 -13.57 -11.39 25.36
CA ILE A 243 -12.90 -10.43 24.48
C ILE A 243 -13.71 -9.14 24.38
N THR A 244 -15.03 -9.26 24.23
CA THR A 244 -15.95 -8.12 24.17
C THR A 244 -15.93 -7.32 25.46
N GLU A 245 -15.94 -8.00 26.62
CA GLU A 245 -15.76 -7.34 27.93
C GLU A 245 -14.43 -6.59 28.01
N CYS A 246 -13.33 -7.18 27.53
CA CYS A 246 -12.03 -6.50 27.49
C CYS A 246 -12.05 -5.28 26.56
N ASP A 247 -12.72 -5.36 25.42
CA ASP A 247 -12.83 -4.26 24.46
C ASP A 247 -13.61 -3.07 25.05
N ILE A 248 -14.74 -3.34 25.72
CA ILE A 248 -15.52 -2.32 26.45
C ILE A 248 -14.67 -1.68 27.55
N LEU A 249 -13.97 -2.48 28.35
CA LEU A 249 -13.10 -1.97 29.41
C LEU A 249 -11.95 -1.11 28.87
N ILE A 250 -11.37 -1.47 27.73
CA ILE A 250 -10.32 -0.67 27.10
C ILE A 250 -10.88 0.69 26.66
N GLU A 251 -12.06 0.71 26.04
CA GLU A 251 -12.72 1.94 25.60
C GLU A 251 -13.03 2.86 26.80
N ASP A 252 -13.62 2.33 27.87
CA ASP A 252 -13.92 3.07 29.11
C ASP A 252 -12.66 3.70 29.74
N ILE A 253 -11.54 2.95 29.78
CA ILE A 253 -10.28 3.46 30.34
C ILE A 253 -9.64 4.49 29.40
N GLU A 254 -9.72 4.32 28.09
CA GLU A 254 -9.21 5.29 27.11
C GLU A 254 -10.00 6.61 27.14
N GLU A 255 -11.32 6.56 27.35
CA GLU A 255 -12.15 7.74 27.60
C GLU A 255 -11.72 8.45 28.89
N SER A 256 -11.57 7.70 29.99
CA SER A 256 -11.08 8.23 31.28
C SER A 256 -9.69 8.88 31.16
N LEU A 257 -8.79 8.30 30.36
CA LEU A 257 -7.48 8.88 30.07
C LEU A 257 -7.60 10.19 29.28
N SER A 258 -8.53 10.27 28.33
CA SER A 258 -8.81 11.49 27.57
C SER A 258 -9.29 12.62 28.47
N GLU A 259 -10.21 12.32 29.41
CA GLU A 259 -10.73 13.28 30.39
C GLU A 259 -9.62 13.82 31.31
N ILE A 260 -8.75 12.93 31.83
CA ILE A 260 -7.61 13.35 32.66
C ILE A 260 -6.66 14.25 31.86
N ASN A 261 -6.36 13.90 30.61
CA ASN A 261 -5.50 14.72 29.76
C ASN A 261 -6.10 16.11 29.47
N ALA A 262 -7.42 16.20 29.27
CA ALA A 262 -8.13 17.46 29.09
C ALA A 262 -8.11 18.32 30.37
N THR A 263 -8.28 17.69 31.53
CA THR A 263 -8.22 18.38 32.84
C THR A 263 -6.81 18.90 33.14
N MET A 264 -5.76 18.11 32.86
CA MET A 264 -4.36 18.52 32.99
C MET A 264 -3.99 19.73 32.09
N THR A 265 -4.69 19.94 30.98
CA THR A 265 -4.43 21.06 30.06
C THR A 265 -5.24 22.31 30.39
N ALA A 266 -6.47 22.15 30.89
CA ALA A 266 -7.38 23.26 31.22
C ALA A 266 -6.95 24.09 32.45
N ASP A 267 -6.35 23.49 33.47
CA ASP A 267 -6.05 24.16 34.76
C ASP A 267 -4.73 25.00 34.76
N SER A 268 -4.13 25.32 33.61
CA SER A 268 -2.72 25.78 33.52
C SER A 268 -2.46 27.24 33.12
N GLU A 269 -3.36 28.19 33.36
CA GLU A 269 -3.09 29.62 33.06
C GLU A 269 -1.86 30.16 33.82
N ASN A 270 -1.79 29.95 35.14
CA ASN A 270 -0.65 30.37 35.97
C ASN A 270 0.68 29.70 35.58
N TYR A 271 0.66 28.41 35.23
CA TYR A 271 1.85 27.68 34.79
C TYR A 271 2.39 28.23 33.47
N ASN A 272 1.48 28.56 32.53
CA ASN A 272 1.85 29.14 31.24
C ASN A 272 2.41 30.56 31.39
N GLU A 273 1.87 31.36 32.32
CA GLU A 273 2.42 32.69 32.65
C GLU A 273 3.83 32.62 33.26
N LEU A 274 4.05 31.73 34.22
CA LEU A 274 5.36 31.50 34.83
C LEU A 274 6.40 31.02 33.80
N LYS A 275 5.99 30.14 32.87
CA LYS A 275 6.85 29.67 31.77
C LYS A 275 7.20 30.79 30.79
N SER A 276 6.25 31.69 30.51
CA SER A 276 6.49 32.87 29.68
C SER A 276 7.51 33.82 30.34
N LEU A 277 7.34 34.11 31.63
CA LEU A 277 8.28 34.92 32.42
C LEU A 277 9.69 34.29 32.48
N HIS A 278 9.76 32.96 32.66
CA HIS A 278 11.03 32.23 32.66
C HIS A 278 11.79 32.38 31.33
N ASN A 279 11.08 32.27 30.21
CA ASN A 279 11.66 32.48 28.88
C ASN A 279 12.12 33.94 28.67
N GLU A 280 11.33 34.91 29.13
CA GLU A 280 11.66 36.33 29.03
C GLU A 280 12.96 36.68 29.78
N PHE A 281 13.11 36.20 31.02
CA PHE A 281 14.32 36.40 31.83
C PHE A 281 15.56 35.76 31.20
N ASN A 282 15.44 34.53 30.67
CA ASN A 282 16.52 33.86 29.95
C ASN A 282 16.99 34.66 28.72
N LEU A 283 16.05 35.21 27.94
CA LEU A 283 16.36 36.05 26.78
C LEU A 283 17.08 37.34 27.19
N LYS A 284 16.64 38.00 28.27
CA LYS A 284 17.30 39.21 28.80
C LYS A 284 18.73 38.90 29.28
N ILE A 285 18.94 37.82 30.02
CA ILE A 285 20.27 37.39 30.49
C ILE A 285 21.21 37.10 29.31
N LYS A 286 20.73 36.40 28.28
CA LYS A 286 21.50 36.12 27.06
C LYS A 286 21.90 37.42 26.34
N GLY A 287 20.99 38.39 26.26
CA GLY A 287 21.25 39.72 25.71
C GLY A 287 22.34 40.50 26.47
N LEU A 288 22.29 40.47 27.82
CA LEU A 288 23.32 41.10 28.66
C LEU A 288 24.68 40.41 28.49
N ASN A 289 24.73 39.08 28.48
CA ASN A 289 25.99 38.36 28.25
C ASN A 289 26.67 38.74 26.93
N LYS A 290 25.90 38.85 25.84
CA LYS A 290 26.43 39.28 24.54
C LYS A 290 27.04 40.68 24.60
N LYS A 291 26.33 41.65 25.16
CA LYS A 291 26.83 43.02 25.35
C LYS A 291 28.09 43.06 26.22
N SER A 292 28.21 42.15 27.19
CA SER A 292 29.33 42.13 28.14
C SER A 292 30.61 41.71 27.45
N ILE A 293 30.51 40.71 26.57
CA ILE A 293 31.59 40.25 25.71
C ILE A 293 32.02 41.38 24.77
N GLU A 294 31.08 42.04 24.10
CA GLU A 294 31.38 43.17 23.20
C GLU A 294 32.14 44.31 23.91
N LEU A 295 31.71 44.70 25.12
CA LEU A 295 32.38 45.70 25.93
C LEU A 295 33.77 45.25 26.40
N SER A 296 33.94 43.96 26.73
CA SER A 296 35.24 43.40 27.11
C SER A 296 36.24 43.49 25.96
N HIS A 297 35.82 43.11 24.75
CA HIS A 297 36.67 43.21 23.57
C HIS A 297 37.08 44.67 23.28
N LYS A 298 36.15 45.63 23.40
CA LYS A 298 36.46 47.06 23.24
C LYS A 298 37.46 47.55 24.30
N LYS A 299 37.27 47.14 25.55
CA LYS A 299 38.19 47.48 26.65
C LYS A 299 39.60 46.95 26.39
N ASP A 300 39.74 45.70 25.95
CA ASP A 300 41.04 45.11 25.62
C ASP A 300 41.75 45.84 24.48
N GLN A 301 41.01 46.26 23.45
CA GLN A 301 41.55 47.09 22.36
C GLN A 301 42.07 48.43 22.87
N TYR A 302 41.31 49.11 23.73
CA TYR A 302 41.74 50.38 24.32
C TYR A 302 42.94 50.23 25.25
N ILE A 303 43.03 49.14 26.03
CA ILE A 303 44.20 48.86 26.86
C ILE A 303 45.44 48.66 25.99
N ARG A 304 45.34 47.91 24.88
CA ARG A 304 46.44 47.73 23.92
C ARG A 304 46.88 49.07 23.33
N LEU A 305 45.93 49.86 22.83
CA LEU A 305 46.22 51.17 22.24
C LEU A 305 46.85 52.14 23.25
N LYS A 306 46.41 52.11 24.51
CA LYS A 306 47.04 52.87 25.61
C LYS A 306 48.49 52.46 25.80
N ASN A 307 48.79 51.16 25.81
CA ASN A 307 50.14 50.64 25.98
C ASN A 307 51.05 51.05 24.80
N ASP A 308 50.53 51.04 23.58
CA ASP A 308 51.26 51.51 22.40
C ASP A 308 51.63 52.98 22.51
N TYR A 309 50.67 53.85 22.89
CA TYR A 309 50.95 55.27 23.12
C TYR A 309 51.96 55.49 24.25
N LEU A 310 51.88 54.74 25.35
CA LEU A 310 52.86 54.81 26.42
C LEU A 310 54.27 54.40 25.95
N ASN A 311 54.37 53.41 25.08
CA ASN A 311 55.65 53.00 24.50
C ASN A 311 56.21 54.06 23.56
N ASP A 312 55.38 54.68 22.73
CA ASP A 312 55.83 55.75 21.84
C ASP A 312 56.24 57.01 22.62
N VAL A 313 55.51 57.34 23.68
CA VAL A 313 55.92 58.38 24.65
C VAL A 313 57.30 58.08 25.24
N LYS A 314 57.59 56.83 25.61
CA LYS A 314 58.92 56.42 26.11
C LYS A 314 60.00 56.58 25.04
N LYS A 315 59.74 56.18 23.79
CA LYS A 315 60.69 56.33 22.68
C LYS A 315 61.02 57.79 22.42
N ILE A 316 60.02 58.67 22.35
CA ILE A 316 60.24 60.11 22.13
C ILE A 316 61.08 60.71 23.27
N LYS A 317 60.79 60.35 24.54
CA LYS A 317 61.61 60.78 25.68
C LYS A 317 63.06 60.30 25.59
N ALA A 318 63.28 59.06 25.14
CA ALA A 318 64.62 58.52 24.95
C ALA A 318 65.39 59.27 23.84
N ILE A 319 64.72 59.65 22.76
CA ILE A 319 65.31 60.48 21.68
C ILE A 319 65.71 61.86 22.24
N HIS A 320 64.88 62.45 23.09
CA HIS A 320 65.20 63.74 23.72
C HIS A 320 66.49 63.66 24.56
N ILE A 321 66.62 62.62 25.40
CA ILE A 321 67.83 62.38 26.21
C ILE A 321 69.07 62.15 25.32
N ALA A 322 68.91 61.45 24.19
CA ALA A 322 70.01 61.22 23.25
C ALA A 322 70.47 62.53 22.58
N ASN A 323 69.54 63.38 22.15
CA ASN A 323 69.83 64.70 21.57
C ASN A 323 70.59 65.63 22.55
N GLU A 324 70.29 65.58 23.85
CA GLU A 324 71.00 66.39 24.86
C GLU A 324 72.46 65.98 25.04
N ARG A 325 72.78 64.69 24.86
CA ARG A 325 74.13 64.16 25.14
C ARG A 325 75.04 64.10 23.92
N ILE A 326 74.48 63.90 22.72
CA ILE A 326 75.27 63.77 21.48
C ILE A 326 75.72 65.16 21.01
N GLY A 327 77.03 65.35 20.83
CA GLY A 327 77.63 66.61 20.36
C GLY A 327 78.19 67.52 21.48
N SER A 328 78.02 67.17 22.75
CA SER A 328 78.61 67.89 23.89
C SER A 328 80.00 67.33 24.25
N LEU A 329 81.05 67.70 23.50
CA LEU A 329 82.45 67.49 23.92
C LEU A 329 83.14 68.83 24.13
N VAL A 330 83.82 68.96 25.27
CA VAL A 330 84.57 70.16 25.69
C VAL A 330 86.01 70.03 25.20
N ASP A 331 86.58 71.10 24.62
CA ASP A 331 87.96 71.13 24.13
C ASP A 331 88.94 70.64 25.20
N VAL A 332 89.60 69.51 24.94
CA VAL A 332 90.56 68.93 25.87
C VAL A 332 91.91 69.61 25.66
N LYS A 333 92.38 70.30 26.70
CA LYS A 333 93.74 70.84 26.76
C LYS A 333 94.65 69.82 27.41
N CYS A 334 95.66 69.35 26.68
CA CYS A 334 96.68 68.44 27.19
C CYS A 334 98.07 69.07 27.05
N ASN A 335 99.02 68.69 27.89
CA ASN A 335 100.40 69.19 27.78
C ASN A 335 101.11 68.46 26.64
N CYS A 336 101.88 69.21 25.85
CA CYS A 336 102.72 68.68 24.79
C CYS A 336 103.88 67.87 25.40
N PRO A 337 103.98 66.56 25.16
CA PRO A 337 104.97 65.71 25.81
C PRO A 337 106.43 65.95 25.37
N ILE A 338 106.70 66.95 24.51
CA ILE A 338 108.05 67.28 24.00
C ILE A 338 108.58 68.59 24.59
N CYS A 339 107.72 69.61 24.75
CA CYS A 339 108.14 70.93 25.24
C CYS A 339 107.29 71.45 26.40
N ASP A 340 106.38 70.62 26.91
CA ASP A 340 105.48 70.87 28.04
C ASP A 340 104.52 72.07 27.89
N ASN A 341 104.39 72.63 26.68
CA ASN A 341 103.37 73.64 26.39
C ASN A 341 101.96 73.02 26.27
N ILE A 342 100.96 73.71 26.81
CA ILE A 342 99.55 73.28 26.75
C ILE A 342 99.04 73.38 25.30
N MET A 343 98.68 72.26 24.69
CA MET A 343 98.01 72.15 23.39
C MET A 343 96.52 71.87 23.57
N SER A 344 95.67 72.52 22.77
CA SER A 344 94.21 72.30 22.79
C SER A 344 93.83 71.47 21.57
N ILE A 345 93.22 70.30 21.77
CA ILE A 345 92.69 69.47 20.69
C ILE A 345 91.24 69.90 20.47
N ASN A 346 91.02 70.72 19.43
CA ASN A 346 89.67 71.09 19.03
C ASN A 346 89.10 69.98 18.15
N THR A 347 88.18 69.18 18.68
CA THR A 347 87.44 68.17 17.93
C THR A 347 86.24 68.83 17.24
N THR A 348 86.50 69.64 16.22
CA THR A 348 85.45 70.18 15.37
C THR A 348 85.74 69.80 13.92
N ASP A 349 85.45 68.55 13.56
CA ASP A 349 85.11 68.16 12.18
C ASP A 349 84.34 66.83 12.20
N GLY A 350 83.02 66.92 11.98
CA GLY A 350 82.08 65.78 11.95
C GLY A 350 80.74 66.09 12.63
N GLY A 351 79.92 66.97 12.05
CA GLY A 351 78.66 67.43 12.63
C GLY A 351 77.62 66.33 12.82
N PHE A 352 77.15 66.14 14.06
CA PHE A 352 76.00 65.29 14.38
C PHE A 352 74.70 65.98 13.96
N ILE A 353 73.84 65.29 13.21
CA ILE A 353 72.51 65.81 12.86
C ILE A 353 71.55 65.52 14.03
N ASN A 354 71.27 66.54 14.84
CA ASN A 354 70.26 66.45 15.89
C ASN A 354 68.85 66.53 15.28
N SER A 355 67.91 65.74 15.84
CA SER A 355 66.51 65.77 15.40
C SER A 355 65.84 67.09 15.81
N LYS A 356 64.95 67.65 14.98
CA LYS A 356 64.22 68.91 15.27
C LYS A 356 63.37 68.73 16.55
N PRO A 357 63.67 69.41 17.68
CA PRO A 357 63.02 69.14 18.97
C PRO A 357 61.53 69.53 18.98
N GLU A 358 61.17 70.59 18.26
CA GLU A 358 59.86 71.23 18.30
C GLU A 358 58.73 70.31 17.81
N GLN A 359 58.96 69.54 16.74
CA GLN A 359 57.96 68.61 16.19
C GLN A 359 57.72 67.40 17.12
N LEU A 360 58.77 66.95 17.83
CA LEU A 360 58.70 65.84 18.76
C LEU A 360 57.97 66.22 20.06
N ASP A 361 58.10 67.47 20.51
CA ASP A 361 57.43 67.97 21.72
C ASP A 361 55.91 68.14 21.52
N GLU A 362 55.48 68.59 20.34
CA GLU A 362 54.05 68.64 19.97
C GLU A 362 53.43 67.24 19.90
N GLU A 363 54.15 66.29 19.30
CA GLU A 363 53.72 64.90 19.21
C GLU A 363 53.66 64.23 20.60
N LEU A 364 54.64 64.49 21.47
CA LEU A 364 54.65 64.03 22.86
C LEU A 364 53.43 64.54 23.64
N LYS A 365 53.12 65.84 23.55
CA LYS A 365 51.94 66.44 24.20
C LYS A 365 50.64 65.83 23.67
N SER A 366 50.55 65.62 22.35
CA SER A 366 49.40 64.98 21.70
C SER A 366 49.19 63.55 22.19
N LEU A 367 50.25 62.73 22.25
CA LEU A 367 50.19 61.34 22.72
C LEU A 367 49.82 61.24 24.20
N ILE A 368 50.35 62.12 25.07
CA ILE A 368 49.98 62.17 26.49
C ILE A 368 48.48 62.48 26.64
N LYS A 369 47.97 63.46 25.88
CA LYS A 369 46.54 63.81 25.90
C LYS A 369 45.67 62.64 25.43
N ARG A 370 46.04 61.99 24.32
CA ARG A 370 45.34 60.80 23.79
C ARG A 370 45.34 59.63 24.78
N THR A 371 46.47 59.40 25.47
CA THR A 371 46.60 58.36 26.51
C THR A 371 45.61 58.60 27.66
N LYS A 372 45.51 59.85 28.13
CA LYS A 372 44.56 60.23 29.18
C LYS A 372 43.10 60.05 28.74
N SER A 373 42.76 60.46 27.51
CA SER A 373 41.41 60.28 26.98
C SER A 373 41.02 58.80 26.84
N ILE A 374 41.95 57.93 26.40
CA ILE A 374 41.69 56.48 26.35
C ILE A 374 41.52 55.88 27.74
N GLU A 375 42.28 56.35 28.72
CA GLU A 375 42.14 55.92 30.12
C GLU A 375 40.75 56.25 30.69
N GLU A 376 40.22 57.44 30.42
CA GLU A 376 38.85 57.83 30.78
C GLU A 376 37.81 56.92 30.11
N LEU A 377 38.00 56.55 28.84
CA LEU A 377 37.12 55.61 28.13
C LEU A 377 37.17 54.19 28.74
N ILE A 378 38.34 53.71 29.14
CA ILE A 378 38.50 52.40 29.80
C ILE A 378 37.76 52.40 31.15
N ILE A 379 37.85 53.48 31.91
CA ILE A 379 37.13 53.64 33.18
C ILE A 379 35.62 53.64 32.93
N GLY A 380 35.14 54.39 31.93
CA GLY A 380 33.72 54.42 31.55
C GLY A 380 33.17 53.06 31.13
N ILE A 381 33.90 52.29 30.31
CA ILE A 381 33.50 50.92 29.93
C ILE A 381 33.49 50.00 31.16
N THR A 382 34.45 50.16 32.07
CA THR A 382 34.52 49.32 33.29
C THR A 382 33.32 49.57 34.21
N ALA A 383 32.87 50.81 34.35
CA ALA A 383 31.64 51.15 35.08
C ALA A 383 30.40 50.52 34.44
N GLN A 384 30.26 50.63 33.11
CA GLN A 384 29.14 50.00 32.38
C GLN A 384 29.13 48.46 32.52
N GLN A 385 30.30 47.81 32.49
CA GLN A 385 30.41 46.37 32.72
C GLN A 385 29.96 45.99 34.14
N HIS A 386 30.27 46.81 35.14
CA HIS A 386 29.84 46.60 36.52
C HIS A 386 28.31 46.72 36.67
N ASP A 387 27.70 47.78 36.13
CA ASP A 387 26.24 47.97 36.21
C ASP A 387 25.48 46.83 35.52
N MET A 388 26.04 46.33 34.42
CA MET A 388 25.43 45.22 33.68
C MET A 388 25.58 43.89 34.42
N LEU A 389 26.68 43.68 35.14
CA LEU A 389 26.86 42.53 36.03
C LEU A 389 25.83 42.54 37.18
N VAL A 390 25.60 43.71 37.78
CA VAL A 390 24.58 43.88 38.83
C VAL A 390 23.19 43.56 38.27
N SER A 391 22.84 44.09 37.09
CA SER A 391 21.56 43.83 36.43
C SER A 391 21.36 42.35 36.09
N LYS A 392 22.43 41.69 35.62
CA LYS A 392 22.43 40.24 35.34
C LYS A 392 22.18 39.43 36.61
N ASN A 393 22.86 39.74 37.72
CA ASN A 393 22.69 39.04 38.99
C ASN A 393 21.26 39.18 39.55
N ILE A 394 20.60 40.32 39.33
CA ILE A 394 19.20 40.50 39.72
C ILE A 394 18.29 39.57 38.90
N LEU A 395 18.45 39.57 37.57
CA LEU A 395 17.68 38.70 36.68
C LEU A 395 17.92 37.21 36.95
N GLU A 396 19.15 36.80 37.27
CA GLU A 396 19.47 35.41 37.64
C GLU A 396 18.80 35.00 38.96
N LYS A 397 18.70 35.91 39.94
CA LYS A 397 17.93 35.66 41.17
C LYS A 397 16.43 35.55 40.91
N ASP A 398 15.88 36.41 40.06
CA ASP A 398 14.46 36.35 39.73
C ASP A 398 14.13 35.12 38.86
N LEU A 399 15.04 34.71 37.98
CA LEU A 399 14.95 33.46 37.24
C LEU A 399 14.87 32.25 38.19
N LEU A 400 15.73 32.22 39.21
CA LEU A 400 15.73 31.15 40.22
C LEU A 400 14.39 31.10 40.99
N LYS A 401 13.85 32.26 41.41
CA LYS A 401 12.54 32.31 42.08
C LYS A 401 11.41 31.78 41.19
N VAL A 402 11.39 32.19 39.91
CA VAL A 402 10.38 31.70 38.96
C VAL A 402 10.54 30.20 38.73
N SER A 403 11.77 29.68 38.67
CA SER A 403 12.00 28.23 38.60
C SER A 403 11.52 27.49 39.84
N GLU A 404 11.76 28.03 41.04
CA GLU A 404 11.24 27.45 42.30
C GLU A 404 9.71 27.47 42.35
N MET A 405 9.07 28.54 41.87
CA MET A 405 7.60 28.63 41.76
C MET A 405 7.03 27.64 40.74
N ILE A 406 7.70 27.45 39.60
CA ILE A 406 7.32 26.42 38.62
C ILE A 406 7.42 25.03 39.24
N ASP A 407 8.48 24.76 39.99
CA ASP A 407 8.70 23.46 40.64
C ASP A 407 7.68 23.19 41.75
N SER A 408 7.25 24.20 42.51
CA SER A 408 6.22 24.05 43.55
C SER A 408 4.83 23.81 42.96
N GLU A 409 4.42 24.63 41.99
CA GLU A 409 3.13 24.49 41.29
C GLU A 409 3.05 23.15 40.55
N SER A 410 4.15 22.72 39.92
CA SER A 410 4.23 21.42 39.26
C SER A 410 4.07 20.25 40.24
N ARG A 411 4.61 20.34 41.46
CA ARG A 411 4.47 19.26 42.46
C ARG A 411 3.05 19.15 43.02
N GLU A 412 2.36 20.27 43.22
CA GLU A 412 0.99 20.28 43.77
C GLU A 412 -0.07 19.90 42.73
N MET A 413 0.06 20.36 41.48
CA MET A 413 -0.91 20.04 40.41
C MET A 413 -0.71 18.66 39.78
N ILE A 414 0.53 18.24 39.49
CA ILE A 414 0.76 17.16 38.51
C ILE A 414 0.82 15.76 39.17
N THR A 415 1.19 15.68 40.45
CA THR A 415 1.44 14.40 41.15
C THR A 415 0.21 13.48 41.27
N PRO A 416 -1.01 13.99 41.59
CA PRO A 416 -2.21 13.16 41.67
C PRO A 416 -2.66 12.64 40.30
N PHE A 417 -2.67 13.50 39.28
CA PHE A 417 -3.08 13.13 37.91
C PHE A 417 -2.09 12.19 37.23
N LEU A 418 -0.77 12.34 37.48
CA LEU A 418 0.22 11.37 36.99
C LEU A 418 0.03 10.00 37.60
N THR A 419 -0.29 9.91 38.90
CA THR A 419 -0.49 8.63 39.58
C THR A 419 -1.74 7.92 39.05
N GLN A 420 -2.84 8.66 38.88
CA GLN A 420 -4.09 8.15 38.28
C GLN A 420 -3.86 7.71 36.83
N ARG A 421 -3.22 8.55 36.02
CA ARG A 421 -2.87 8.24 34.63
C ARG A 421 -1.96 7.01 34.52
N ASP A 422 -0.93 6.89 35.35
CA ASP A 422 -0.03 5.72 35.36
C ASP A 422 -0.77 4.45 35.76
N THR A 423 -1.81 4.56 36.59
CA THR A 423 -2.66 3.43 36.99
C THR A 423 -3.51 2.97 35.83
N LEU A 424 -4.23 3.90 35.18
CA LEU A 424 -5.06 3.61 34.02
C LEU A 424 -4.22 3.09 32.84
N ILE A 425 -3.02 3.64 32.60
CA ILE A 425 -2.11 3.12 31.57
C ILE A 425 -1.70 1.67 31.88
N LYS A 426 -1.36 1.34 33.13
CA LYS A 426 -1.04 -0.03 33.52
C LYS A 426 -2.24 -0.95 33.33
N GLU A 427 -3.43 -0.48 33.66
CA GLU A 427 -4.67 -1.22 33.48
C GLU A 427 -4.93 -1.51 32.00
N VAL A 428 -4.89 -0.49 31.12
CA VAL A 428 -5.01 -0.66 29.66
C VAL A 428 -4.00 -1.67 29.13
N VAL A 429 -2.73 -1.57 29.53
CA VAL A 429 -1.69 -2.50 29.08
C VAL A 429 -2.00 -3.93 29.55
N SER A 430 -2.50 -4.09 30.78
CA SER A 430 -2.87 -5.40 31.32
C SER A 430 -4.09 -5.99 30.62
N THR A 431 -5.14 -5.20 30.37
CA THR A 431 -6.36 -5.61 29.67
C THR A 431 -6.06 -5.93 28.21
N LYS A 432 -5.24 -5.12 27.52
CA LYS A 432 -4.77 -5.43 26.15
C LYS A 432 -4.00 -6.75 26.09
N LYS A 433 -3.16 -7.04 27.09
CA LYS A 433 -2.45 -8.33 27.18
C LYS A 433 -3.40 -9.50 27.47
N GLN A 434 -4.40 -9.31 28.34
CA GLN A 434 -5.43 -10.33 28.58
C GLN A 434 -6.21 -10.62 27.30
N ARG A 435 -6.65 -9.58 26.60
CA ARG A 435 -7.30 -9.67 25.29
C ARG A 435 -6.44 -10.42 24.27
N GLU A 436 -5.15 -10.11 24.17
CA GLU A 436 -4.24 -10.81 23.26
C GLU A 436 -4.17 -12.31 23.55
N ASN A 437 -4.12 -12.69 24.84
CA ASN A 437 -4.16 -14.10 25.24
C ASN A 437 -5.51 -14.75 24.89
N LEU A 438 -6.64 -14.07 25.12
CA LEU A 438 -7.97 -14.57 24.78
C LEU A 438 -8.11 -14.78 23.26
N VAL A 439 -7.68 -13.82 22.45
CA VAL A 439 -7.64 -13.95 20.98
C VAL A 439 -6.75 -15.12 20.55
N SER A 440 -5.60 -15.33 21.22
CA SER A 440 -4.75 -16.50 20.94
C SER A 440 -5.45 -17.82 21.26
N SER A 441 -6.24 -17.87 22.32
CA SER A 441 -7.05 -19.05 22.69
C SER A 441 -8.20 -19.27 21.71
N LEU A 442 -8.85 -18.19 21.28
CA LEU A 442 -9.90 -18.20 20.27
C LEU A 442 -9.38 -18.76 18.94
N ARG A 443 -8.18 -18.36 18.49
CA ARG A 443 -7.53 -18.94 17.30
C ARG A 443 -7.42 -20.45 17.36
N VAL A 444 -7.08 -21.01 18.52
CA VAL A 444 -6.95 -22.45 18.70
C VAL A 444 -8.32 -23.14 18.59
N ARG A 445 -9.38 -22.55 19.18
CA ARG A 445 -10.75 -23.04 19.06
C ARG A 445 -11.29 -22.94 17.64
N ASN A 446 -11.07 -21.83 16.97
CA ASN A 446 -11.44 -21.65 15.57
C ASN A 446 -10.72 -22.64 14.66
N HIS A 447 -9.44 -22.96 14.93
CA HIS A 447 -8.75 -24.01 14.19
C HIS A 447 -9.35 -25.41 14.43
N GLN A 448 -9.84 -25.69 15.64
CA GLN A 448 -10.56 -26.93 15.92
C GLN A 448 -11.85 -27.02 15.10
N GLU A 449 -12.62 -25.94 15.01
CA GLU A 449 -13.85 -25.87 14.19
C GLU A 449 -13.54 -25.97 12.70
N GLU A 450 -12.46 -25.34 12.24
CA GLU A 450 -11.97 -25.44 10.86
C GLU A 450 -11.71 -26.92 10.45
N ILE A 451 -11.20 -27.75 11.37
CA ILE A 451 -11.02 -29.18 11.11
C ILE A 451 -12.37 -29.87 10.83
N LEU A 452 -13.45 -29.52 11.54
CA LEU A 452 -14.80 -30.05 11.25
C LEU A 452 -15.32 -29.56 9.91
N VAL A 453 -15.15 -28.28 9.60
CA VAL A 453 -15.55 -27.69 8.30
C VAL A 453 -14.81 -28.40 7.16
N ARG A 454 -13.52 -28.71 7.34
CA ARG A 454 -12.72 -29.46 6.37
C ARG A 454 -13.20 -30.91 6.22
N GLN A 455 -13.61 -31.58 7.31
CA GLN A 455 -14.24 -32.90 7.22
C GLN A 455 -15.51 -32.87 6.38
N LYS A 456 -16.41 -31.90 6.62
CA LYS A 456 -17.61 -31.71 5.81
C LYS A 456 -17.29 -31.47 4.34
N THR A 457 -16.32 -30.58 4.05
CA THR A 457 -15.85 -30.34 2.67
C THR A 457 -15.35 -31.62 1.99
N LEU A 458 -14.64 -32.50 2.72
CA LEU A 458 -14.17 -33.77 2.18
C LEU A 458 -15.32 -34.73 1.88
N ILE A 459 -16.36 -34.75 2.71
CA ILE A 459 -17.57 -35.54 2.48
C ILE A 459 -18.28 -35.05 1.21
N ASP A 460 -18.51 -33.75 1.07
CA ASP A 460 -19.14 -33.17 -0.12
C ASP A 460 -18.34 -33.46 -1.40
N ASN A 461 -17.00 -33.45 -1.30
CA ASN A 461 -16.11 -33.83 -2.38
C ASN A 461 -16.22 -35.32 -2.73
N LEU A 462 -16.30 -36.19 -1.73
CA LEU A 462 -16.48 -37.63 -1.94
C LEU A 462 -17.82 -37.93 -2.60
N GLU A 463 -18.90 -37.26 -2.19
CA GLU A 463 -20.22 -37.40 -2.82
C GLU A 463 -20.14 -37.04 -4.31
N LYS A 464 -19.57 -35.89 -4.66
CA LYS A 464 -19.39 -35.48 -6.07
C LYS A 464 -18.50 -36.41 -6.88
N LEU A 465 -17.39 -36.88 -6.30
CA LEU A 465 -16.53 -37.84 -7.00
C LEU A 465 -17.24 -39.17 -7.25
N ASN A 466 -18.09 -39.63 -6.32
CA ASN A 466 -18.90 -40.83 -6.55
C ASN A 466 -19.98 -40.59 -7.61
N GLU A 467 -20.67 -39.44 -7.59
CA GLU A 467 -21.62 -39.08 -8.64
C GLU A 467 -20.96 -39.05 -10.03
N GLU A 468 -19.77 -38.48 -10.13
CA GLU A 468 -19.02 -38.43 -11.38
C GLU A 468 -18.56 -39.83 -11.83
N LEU A 469 -18.12 -40.67 -10.88
CA LEU A 469 -17.78 -42.07 -11.15
C LEU A 469 -18.98 -42.84 -11.71
N ASP A 470 -20.18 -42.63 -11.14
CA ASP A 470 -21.41 -43.28 -11.60
C ASP A 470 -21.85 -42.75 -12.99
N ARG A 471 -21.66 -41.44 -13.26
CA ARG A 471 -21.90 -40.85 -14.58
C ARG A 471 -20.98 -41.45 -15.65
N LEU A 472 -19.67 -41.55 -15.38
CA LEU A 472 -18.72 -42.17 -16.29
C LEU A 472 -19.06 -43.64 -16.59
N ARG A 473 -19.65 -44.35 -15.62
CA ARG A 473 -20.13 -45.73 -15.79
C ARG A 473 -21.43 -45.83 -16.58
N SER A 474 -22.25 -44.77 -16.65
CA SER A 474 -23.63 -44.79 -17.20
C SER A 474 -23.77 -44.12 -18.58
N ASN A 475 -22.64 -43.77 -19.22
CA ASN A 475 -22.45 -42.94 -20.43
C ASN A 475 -22.38 -41.43 -20.16
N ALA A 476 -21.25 -40.82 -20.58
CA ALA A 476 -21.01 -39.38 -20.55
C ALA A 476 -21.98 -38.61 -21.48
N PRO A 477 -22.24 -37.31 -21.20
CA PRO A 477 -23.04 -36.48 -22.09
C PRO A 477 -22.45 -36.47 -23.52
N SER A 478 -23.32 -36.52 -24.53
CA SER A 478 -22.88 -36.44 -25.92
C SER A 478 -22.24 -35.08 -26.18
N ILE A 479 -21.00 -35.09 -26.70
CA ILE A 479 -20.30 -33.88 -27.15
C ILE A 479 -21.19 -33.08 -28.11
N ASP A 480 -21.86 -33.75 -29.05
CA ASP A 480 -22.75 -33.09 -30.01
C ASP A 480 -23.93 -32.36 -29.32
N GLY A 481 -24.46 -32.92 -28.23
CA GLY A 481 -25.52 -32.29 -27.45
C GLY A 481 -25.04 -31.02 -26.75
N VAL A 482 -23.86 -31.07 -26.11
CA VAL A 482 -23.26 -29.90 -25.47
C VAL A 482 -22.96 -28.79 -26.48
N LEU A 483 -22.40 -29.15 -27.64
CA LEU A 483 -22.10 -28.18 -28.69
C LEU A 483 -23.38 -27.56 -29.28
N SER A 484 -24.44 -28.36 -29.46
CA SER A 484 -25.75 -27.87 -29.92
C SER A 484 -26.37 -26.91 -28.91
N ASP A 485 -26.40 -27.27 -27.62
CA ASP A 485 -26.94 -26.40 -26.56
C ASP A 485 -26.17 -25.07 -26.46
N LEU A 486 -24.85 -25.13 -26.64
CA LEU A 486 -23.99 -23.95 -26.64
C LEU A 486 -24.23 -23.08 -27.89
N ALA A 487 -24.42 -23.69 -29.06
CA ALA A 487 -24.81 -23.00 -30.29
C ALA A 487 -26.18 -22.32 -30.16
N ASP A 488 -27.16 -22.97 -29.52
CA ASP A 488 -28.48 -22.41 -29.27
C ASP A 488 -28.43 -21.22 -28.31
N ASN A 489 -27.67 -21.32 -27.22
CA ASN A 489 -27.45 -20.21 -26.29
C ASN A 489 -26.75 -19.02 -26.98
N LEU A 490 -25.73 -19.29 -27.82
CA LEU A 490 -25.05 -18.27 -28.59
C LEU A 490 -25.99 -17.62 -29.61
N ASN A 491 -26.82 -18.41 -30.30
CA ASN A 491 -27.79 -17.91 -31.27
C ASN A 491 -28.85 -17.02 -30.60
N ASP A 492 -29.38 -17.41 -29.44
CA ASP A 492 -30.29 -16.59 -28.62
C ASP A 492 -29.64 -15.25 -28.22
N PHE A 493 -28.39 -15.28 -27.77
CA PHE A 493 -27.63 -14.08 -27.45
C PHE A 493 -27.48 -13.14 -28.67
N LEU A 494 -27.00 -13.68 -29.80
CA LEU A 494 -26.79 -12.92 -31.03
C LEU A 494 -28.11 -12.41 -31.62
N ALA A 495 -29.20 -13.14 -31.42
CA ALA A 495 -30.54 -12.74 -31.81
C ALA A 495 -31.01 -11.50 -31.05
N LYS A 496 -30.85 -11.49 -29.73
CA LYS A 496 -31.22 -10.36 -28.88
C LYS A 496 -30.45 -9.09 -29.24
N ILE A 497 -29.14 -9.21 -29.49
CA ILE A 497 -28.28 -8.08 -29.91
C ILE A 497 -28.64 -7.56 -31.29
N ASN A 498 -29.31 -8.36 -32.13
CA ASN A 498 -29.68 -8.00 -33.49
C ASN A 498 -28.46 -7.77 -34.40
N ILE A 499 -27.56 -8.76 -34.45
CA ILE A 499 -26.46 -8.75 -35.43
C ILE A 499 -27.01 -8.83 -36.86
N LYS A 500 -26.29 -8.27 -37.83
CA LYS A 500 -26.71 -8.37 -39.24
C LYS A 500 -26.39 -9.77 -39.79
N ASN A 501 -27.10 -10.21 -40.83
CA ASN A 501 -26.85 -11.48 -41.53
C ASN A 501 -26.63 -12.67 -40.55
N ARG A 502 -27.55 -12.84 -39.60
CA ARG A 502 -27.50 -13.90 -38.58
C ARG A 502 -27.79 -15.27 -39.21
N THR A 503 -26.77 -15.92 -39.76
CA THR A 503 -26.86 -17.23 -40.41
C THR A 503 -25.69 -18.12 -40.01
N GLY A 504 -25.84 -19.45 -40.15
CA GLY A 504 -24.77 -20.42 -39.92
C GLY A 504 -24.09 -20.26 -38.56
N ILE A 505 -24.89 -20.18 -37.49
CA ILE A 505 -24.42 -20.13 -36.11
C ILE A 505 -24.28 -21.57 -35.62
N ASP A 506 -23.09 -21.92 -35.16
CA ASP A 506 -22.76 -23.26 -34.66
C ASP A 506 -21.52 -23.18 -33.76
N ILE A 507 -21.09 -24.30 -33.17
CA ILE A 507 -19.79 -24.45 -32.50
C ILE A 507 -18.94 -25.46 -33.28
N ASN A 508 -17.70 -25.10 -33.59
CA ASN A 508 -16.80 -25.97 -34.32
C ASN A 508 -16.53 -27.27 -33.54
N LYS A 509 -16.80 -28.44 -34.14
CA LYS A 509 -16.61 -29.74 -33.48
C LYS A 509 -15.16 -30.10 -33.15
N THR A 510 -14.21 -29.50 -33.85
CA THR A 510 -12.77 -29.79 -33.70
C THR A 510 -12.05 -28.76 -32.86
N HIS A 511 -12.50 -27.51 -32.90
CA HIS A 511 -11.86 -26.39 -32.23
C HIS A 511 -12.69 -25.90 -31.05
N PHE A 512 -13.97 -26.24 -30.92
CA PHE A 512 -14.88 -25.70 -29.91
C PHE A 512 -15.00 -24.17 -29.93
N SER A 513 -14.66 -23.54 -31.05
CA SER A 513 -14.84 -22.10 -31.28
C SER A 513 -16.23 -21.80 -31.83
N ALA A 514 -16.72 -20.59 -31.56
CA ALA A 514 -17.95 -20.11 -32.18
C ALA A 514 -17.82 -20.02 -33.71
N ILE A 515 -18.85 -20.45 -34.42
CA ILE A 515 -19.03 -20.24 -35.85
C ILE A 515 -20.17 -19.24 -36.03
N VAL A 516 -19.92 -18.18 -36.80
CA VAL A 516 -20.92 -17.16 -37.12
C VAL A 516 -20.81 -16.83 -38.61
N ARG A 517 -21.93 -16.81 -39.33
CA ARG A 517 -21.96 -16.66 -40.80
C ARG A 517 -21.18 -17.77 -41.51
N GLY A 518 -21.16 -18.97 -40.94
CA GLY A 518 -20.37 -20.10 -41.45
C GLY A 518 -18.85 -19.92 -41.35
N LYS A 519 -18.37 -18.87 -40.67
CA LYS A 519 -16.95 -18.60 -40.44
C LYS A 519 -16.60 -18.88 -38.99
N ASP A 520 -15.47 -19.54 -38.78
CA ASP A 520 -14.89 -19.72 -37.46
C ASP A 520 -14.51 -18.36 -36.83
N TYR A 521 -14.58 -18.27 -35.50
CA TYR A 521 -14.36 -17.05 -34.73
C TYR A 521 -13.09 -16.29 -35.13
N PHE A 522 -11.96 -16.98 -35.23
CA PHE A 522 -10.66 -16.35 -35.56
C PHE A 522 -10.58 -15.85 -37.01
N ASN A 523 -11.50 -16.28 -37.88
CA ASN A 523 -11.64 -15.82 -39.27
C ASN A 523 -12.60 -14.63 -39.41
N ILE A 524 -13.26 -14.19 -38.32
CA ILE A 524 -14.09 -12.98 -38.33
C ILE A 524 -13.17 -11.75 -38.39
N THR A 525 -13.38 -10.89 -39.38
CA THR A 525 -12.54 -9.70 -39.63
C THR A 525 -13.05 -8.46 -38.87
N SER A 526 -14.36 -8.29 -38.73
CA SER A 526 -14.97 -7.23 -37.91
C SER A 526 -14.65 -7.41 -36.43
N GLY A 527 -13.97 -6.43 -35.83
CA GLY A 527 -13.67 -6.37 -34.41
C GLY A 527 -14.91 -6.16 -33.56
N GLY A 528 -15.89 -5.39 -34.05
CA GLY A 528 -17.18 -5.23 -33.39
C GLY A 528 -17.94 -6.55 -33.28
N LEU A 529 -18.03 -7.31 -34.39
CA LEU A 529 -18.65 -8.63 -34.39
C LEU A 529 -17.86 -9.62 -33.50
N ARG A 530 -16.52 -9.61 -33.56
CA ARG A 530 -15.70 -10.45 -32.65
C ARG A 530 -15.97 -10.14 -31.18
N THR A 531 -16.14 -8.87 -30.82
CA THR A 531 -16.45 -8.44 -29.44
C THR A 531 -17.79 -9.00 -29.00
N ILE A 532 -18.83 -8.83 -29.82
CA ILE A 532 -20.17 -9.38 -29.56
C ILE A 532 -20.10 -10.92 -29.40
N VAL A 533 -19.40 -11.61 -30.30
CA VAL A 533 -19.28 -13.08 -30.24
C VAL A 533 -18.44 -13.54 -29.05
N SER A 534 -17.41 -12.81 -28.64
CA SER A 534 -16.62 -13.10 -27.43
C SER A 534 -17.52 -13.11 -26.20
N ILE A 535 -18.27 -12.02 -26.00
CA ILE A 535 -19.18 -11.88 -24.86
C ILE A 535 -20.27 -12.94 -24.92
N GLY A 536 -20.86 -13.17 -26.10
CA GLY A 536 -21.90 -14.16 -26.29
C GLY A 536 -21.45 -15.58 -26.01
N TYR A 537 -20.27 -15.95 -26.48
CA TYR A 537 -19.71 -17.29 -26.25
C TYR A 537 -19.44 -17.54 -24.77
N MET A 538 -18.77 -16.59 -24.10
CA MET A 538 -18.45 -16.69 -22.66
C MET A 538 -19.72 -16.67 -21.79
N SER A 539 -20.68 -15.80 -22.13
CA SER A 539 -21.99 -15.73 -21.47
C SER A 539 -22.81 -17.01 -21.67
N SER A 540 -22.66 -17.67 -22.83
CA SER A 540 -23.34 -18.94 -23.10
C SER A 540 -22.77 -20.08 -22.25
N ILE A 541 -21.45 -20.10 -22.00
CA ILE A 541 -20.82 -21.05 -21.06
C ILE A 541 -21.32 -20.79 -19.63
N LEU A 542 -21.36 -19.52 -19.20
CA LEU A 542 -21.92 -19.15 -17.90
C LEU A 542 -23.40 -19.58 -17.79
N LYS A 543 -24.22 -19.33 -18.81
CA LYS A 543 -25.64 -19.73 -18.84
C LYS A 543 -25.80 -21.26 -18.79
N SER A 544 -24.92 -22.01 -19.46
CA SER A 544 -24.87 -23.47 -19.34
C SER A 544 -24.59 -23.93 -17.91
N SER A 545 -23.76 -23.20 -17.15
CA SER A 545 -23.49 -23.54 -15.74
C SER A 545 -24.69 -23.38 -14.79
N ILE A 546 -25.72 -22.63 -15.21
CA ILE A 546 -26.97 -22.48 -14.46
C ILE A 546 -27.82 -23.75 -14.64
N LYS A 547 -27.96 -24.23 -15.89
CA LYS A 547 -28.79 -25.39 -16.26
C LYS A 547 -28.13 -26.73 -15.93
N ASN A 548 -26.87 -26.86 -16.28
CA ASN A 548 -26.11 -28.11 -16.21
C ASN A 548 -25.17 -28.08 -15.00
N ASP A 549 -24.65 -29.25 -14.64
CA ASP A 549 -23.65 -29.41 -13.58
C ASP A 549 -22.28 -29.53 -14.26
N ILE A 550 -21.58 -28.40 -14.36
CA ILE A 550 -20.32 -28.24 -15.11
C ILE A 550 -19.26 -27.61 -14.19
N ASN A 551 -17.98 -27.84 -14.47
CA ASN A 551 -16.85 -27.32 -13.69
C ASN A 551 -16.53 -25.85 -14.04
N HIS A 552 -17.50 -24.96 -13.80
CA HIS A 552 -17.38 -23.52 -14.03
C HIS A 552 -17.61 -22.76 -12.72
N PRO A 553 -16.76 -21.76 -12.35
CA PRO A 553 -16.87 -21.08 -11.05
C PRO A 553 -18.08 -20.16 -10.92
N ARG A 554 -18.89 -20.01 -11.99
CA ARG A 554 -20.06 -19.11 -12.08
C ARG A 554 -19.74 -17.63 -11.88
N LEU A 555 -18.48 -17.29 -12.07
CA LEU A 555 -17.95 -15.95 -12.20
C LEU A 555 -17.72 -15.67 -13.69
N LEU A 556 -18.06 -14.45 -14.15
CA LEU A 556 -17.67 -13.95 -15.46
C LEU A 556 -17.15 -12.51 -15.33
N MET A 557 -15.91 -12.29 -15.72
CA MET A 557 -15.28 -10.97 -15.72
C MET A 557 -15.03 -10.54 -17.18
N LEU A 558 -15.49 -9.35 -17.54
CA LEU A 558 -15.36 -8.78 -18.89
C LEU A 558 -14.70 -7.41 -18.80
N ASP A 559 -13.51 -7.27 -19.38
CA ASP A 559 -12.79 -6.00 -19.44
C ASP A 559 -12.96 -5.32 -20.80
N THR A 560 -13.48 -4.11 -20.78
CA THR A 560 -13.67 -3.22 -21.93
C THR A 560 -14.68 -3.78 -22.95
N VAL A 561 -15.93 -3.98 -22.52
CA VAL A 561 -17.03 -4.49 -23.37
C VAL A 561 -17.29 -3.61 -24.61
N GLY A 562 -17.08 -2.30 -24.50
CA GLY A 562 -17.25 -1.30 -25.55
C GLY A 562 -16.06 -1.13 -26.49
N LYS A 563 -14.99 -1.93 -26.39
CA LYS A 563 -13.72 -1.71 -27.11
C LYS A 563 -13.86 -1.41 -28.61
N TYR A 564 -14.74 -2.14 -29.29
CA TYR A 564 -15.03 -2.01 -30.72
C TYR A 564 -16.51 -1.66 -31.00
N LEU A 565 -17.26 -1.18 -29.99
CA LEU A 565 -18.70 -0.95 -30.08
C LEU A 565 -19.04 0.50 -29.69
N GLY A 566 -20.09 1.07 -30.29
CA GLY A 566 -20.57 2.42 -29.94
C GLY A 566 -19.89 3.58 -30.67
N LYS A 567 -19.89 4.77 -30.04
CA LYS A 567 -19.76 6.07 -30.75
C LYS A 567 -18.36 6.38 -31.29
N ASN A 568 -17.24 5.85 -30.75
CA ASN A 568 -15.88 6.15 -31.26
C ASN A 568 -14.88 5.00 -31.04
N LEU A 569 -14.48 4.32 -32.11
CA LEU A 569 -13.35 3.38 -32.07
C LEU A 569 -12.04 4.16 -31.86
N LYS A 570 -11.30 3.87 -30.78
CA LYS A 570 -10.00 4.51 -30.50
C LYS A 570 -8.99 4.21 -31.63
N GLU A 571 -8.17 5.20 -32.01
CA GLU A 571 -7.20 5.09 -33.12
C GLU A 571 -6.29 3.86 -32.99
N LYS A 572 -5.82 3.56 -31.77
CA LYS A 572 -4.97 2.39 -31.49
C LYS A 572 -5.60 1.03 -31.85
N TYR A 573 -6.92 0.95 -31.97
CA TYR A 573 -7.63 -0.30 -32.29
C TYR A 573 -7.99 -0.41 -33.77
N VAL A 574 -7.81 0.65 -34.56
CA VAL A 574 -8.16 0.71 -35.97
C VAL A 574 -7.42 -0.34 -36.80
N GLU A 575 -6.14 -0.59 -36.50
CA GLU A 575 -5.31 -1.55 -37.26
C GLU A 575 -5.71 -3.02 -37.01
N PHE A 576 -6.46 -3.29 -35.94
CA PHE A 576 -6.84 -4.64 -35.54
C PHE A 576 -8.25 -5.04 -36.01
N THR A 577 -8.93 -4.16 -36.75
CA THR A 577 -10.29 -4.40 -37.27
C THR A 577 -10.44 -3.97 -38.73
N ASP A 578 -11.39 -4.58 -39.44
CA ASP A 578 -11.79 -4.14 -40.78
C ASP A 578 -12.96 -3.15 -40.68
N LYS A 579 -12.68 -1.87 -40.96
CA LYS A 579 -13.67 -0.79 -40.91
C LYS A 579 -14.87 -1.01 -41.84
N LYS A 580 -14.67 -1.63 -43.00
CA LYS A 580 -15.78 -1.88 -43.94
C LYS A 580 -16.71 -2.93 -43.37
N GLU A 581 -16.16 -4.00 -42.81
CA GLU A 581 -16.94 -5.05 -42.16
C GLU A 581 -17.64 -4.55 -40.88
N ASP A 582 -17.00 -3.68 -40.09
CA ASP A 582 -17.64 -3.04 -38.93
C ASP A 582 -18.79 -2.11 -39.33
N ALA A 583 -18.66 -1.36 -40.42
CA ALA A 583 -19.74 -0.54 -40.96
C ALA A 583 -20.88 -1.39 -41.52
N ILE A 584 -20.55 -2.47 -42.24
CA ILE A 584 -21.52 -3.45 -42.72
C ILE A 584 -22.27 -4.03 -41.53
N GLU A 585 -21.59 -4.45 -40.46
CA GLU A 585 -22.21 -4.94 -39.24
C GLU A 585 -23.05 -3.86 -38.55
N GLY A 586 -22.63 -2.61 -38.58
CA GLY A 586 -23.17 -1.55 -37.72
C GLY A 586 -22.66 -1.73 -36.30
N ALA A 587 -21.35 -1.91 -36.12
CA ALA A 587 -20.71 -2.03 -34.80
C ALA A 587 -20.87 -0.75 -33.95
N SER A 588 -20.98 0.41 -34.62
CA SER A 588 -21.19 1.71 -33.97
C SER A 588 -22.63 1.98 -33.53
N ASP A 589 -23.57 1.05 -33.77
CA ASP A 589 -24.96 1.19 -33.34
C ASP A 589 -25.06 1.14 -31.80
N PRO A 590 -25.45 2.25 -31.13
CA PRO A 590 -25.56 2.29 -29.67
C PRO A 590 -26.55 1.26 -29.10
N LEU A 591 -27.56 0.86 -29.88
CA LEU A 591 -28.55 -0.12 -29.44
C LEU A 591 -27.94 -1.50 -29.22
N LYS A 592 -26.90 -1.87 -29.97
CA LYS A 592 -26.20 -3.15 -29.76
C LYS A 592 -25.45 -3.15 -28.44
N TYR A 593 -24.80 -2.03 -28.13
CA TYR A 593 -24.12 -1.83 -26.86
C TYR A 593 -25.11 -1.92 -25.70
N GLU A 594 -26.26 -1.24 -25.79
CA GLU A 594 -27.34 -1.31 -24.80
C GLU A 594 -27.89 -2.74 -24.61
N LYS A 595 -28.10 -3.46 -25.71
CA LYS A 595 -28.61 -4.84 -25.71
C LYS A 595 -27.65 -5.85 -25.08
N ILE A 596 -26.34 -5.58 -25.09
CA ILE A 596 -25.37 -6.43 -24.37
C ILE A 596 -25.66 -6.36 -22.86
N TYR A 597 -25.78 -5.16 -22.30
CA TYR A 597 -26.07 -5.00 -20.87
C TYR A 597 -27.42 -5.62 -20.48
N PHE A 598 -28.46 -5.42 -21.29
CA PHE A 598 -29.74 -6.10 -21.08
C PHE A 598 -29.62 -7.62 -21.06
N ASN A 599 -28.80 -8.20 -21.96
CA ASN A 599 -28.62 -9.64 -21.98
C ASN A 599 -27.88 -10.16 -20.72
N LEU A 600 -26.87 -9.43 -20.25
CA LEU A 600 -26.18 -9.78 -19.00
C LEU A 600 -27.16 -9.76 -17.81
N ILE A 601 -28.01 -8.73 -17.72
CA ILE A 601 -29.09 -8.64 -16.72
C ILE A 601 -30.07 -9.82 -16.87
N ASP A 602 -30.47 -10.17 -18.09
CA ASP A 602 -31.35 -11.33 -18.33
C ASP A 602 -30.74 -12.64 -17.81
N ILE A 603 -29.42 -12.82 -17.96
CA ILE A 603 -28.72 -14.01 -17.45
C ILE A 603 -28.73 -14.02 -15.92
N CYS A 604 -28.51 -12.87 -15.27
CA CYS A 604 -28.63 -12.74 -13.81
C CYS A 604 -30.04 -13.06 -13.31
N ASN A 605 -31.07 -12.49 -13.96
CA ASN A 605 -32.47 -12.80 -13.65
C ASN A 605 -32.81 -14.28 -13.86
N TYR A 606 -32.23 -14.90 -14.89
CA TYR A 606 -32.39 -16.33 -15.14
C TYR A 606 -31.71 -17.18 -14.06
N ALA A 607 -30.51 -16.81 -13.61
CA ALA A 607 -29.80 -17.45 -12.51
C ALA A 607 -30.59 -17.37 -11.19
N GLU A 608 -31.12 -16.20 -10.86
CA GLU A 608 -31.93 -15.98 -9.66
C GLU A 608 -33.19 -16.86 -9.64
N LYS A 609 -33.93 -16.90 -10.75
CA LYS A 609 -35.11 -17.78 -10.92
C LYS A 609 -34.78 -19.27 -10.70
N ASN A 610 -33.57 -19.68 -11.04
CA ASN A 610 -33.10 -21.06 -10.87
C ASN A 610 -32.35 -21.28 -9.54
N LYS A 611 -32.34 -20.31 -8.62
CA LYS A 611 -31.61 -20.36 -7.34
C LYS A 611 -30.15 -20.77 -7.50
N SER A 612 -29.53 -20.22 -8.54
CA SER A 612 -28.21 -20.61 -8.99
C SER A 612 -27.32 -19.37 -9.00
N PRO A 613 -26.60 -19.07 -7.90
CA PRO A 613 -25.83 -17.84 -7.78
C PRO A 613 -24.79 -17.74 -8.90
N ILE A 614 -24.73 -16.56 -9.52
CA ILE A 614 -23.70 -16.18 -10.48
C ILE A 614 -23.21 -14.78 -10.14
N GLN A 615 -22.01 -14.45 -10.60
CA GLN A 615 -21.48 -13.10 -10.54
C GLN A 615 -20.88 -12.72 -11.88
N ILE A 616 -21.28 -11.56 -12.39
CA ILE A 616 -20.75 -10.95 -13.61
C ILE A 616 -20.14 -9.61 -13.21
N ILE A 617 -18.88 -9.37 -13.56
CA ILE A 617 -18.18 -8.10 -13.31
C ILE A 617 -17.79 -7.53 -14.67
N VAL A 618 -18.28 -6.34 -14.99
CA VAL A 618 -18.02 -5.64 -16.24
C VAL A 618 -17.24 -4.37 -15.97
N VAL A 619 -16.09 -4.24 -16.62
CA VAL A 619 -15.35 -2.99 -16.70
C VAL A 619 -15.58 -2.36 -18.06
N ASP A 620 -15.91 -1.07 -18.10
CA ASP A 620 -15.96 -0.30 -19.33
C ASP A 620 -15.57 1.17 -19.10
N ASN A 621 -15.45 1.96 -20.16
CA ASN A 621 -15.27 3.40 -20.02
C ASN A 621 -16.61 4.10 -19.77
N ASP A 622 -17.64 3.70 -20.50
CA ASP A 622 -18.96 4.32 -20.48
C ASP A 622 -20.05 3.28 -20.26
N VAL A 623 -21.24 3.71 -19.83
CA VAL A 623 -22.45 2.87 -19.80
C VAL A 623 -23.50 3.43 -20.76
N PRO A 624 -24.41 2.60 -21.30
CA PRO A 624 -25.46 3.10 -22.20
C PRO A 624 -26.33 4.16 -21.52
N GLU A 625 -26.47 5.34 -22.13
CA GLU A 625 -27.18 6.52 -21.55
C GLU A 625 -28.61 6.17 -21.08
N ASN A 626 -29.36 5.40 -21.88
CA ASN A 626 -30.73 4.98 -21.55
C ASN A 626 -30.84 4.02 -20.35
N LEU A 627 -29.73 3.38 -19.98
CA LEU A 627 -29.63 2.42 -18.90
C LEU A 627 -28.95 3.00 -17.66
N ALA A 628 -28.37 4.20 -17.74
CA ALA A 628 -27.54 4.77 -16.69
C ALA A 628 -28.22 4.76 -15.30
N GLU A 629 -29.51 5.12 -15.22
CA GLU A 629 -30.25 5.09 -13.96
C GLU A 629 -30.40 3.66 -13.40
N LYS A 630 -30.74 2.68 -14.24
CA LYS A 630 -30.88 1.28 -13.82
C LYS A 630 -29.55 0.63 -13.45
N LEU A 631 -28.49 1.01 -14.16
CA LEU A 631 -27.15 0.48 -13.91
C LEU A 631 -26.52 1.10 -12.66
N ARG A 632 -26.97 2.30 -12.25
CA ARG A 632 -26.45 3.00 -11.06
C ARG A 632 -26.53 2.17 -9.79
N GLU A 633 -27.60 1.42 -9.58
CA GLU A 633 -27.78 0.56 -8.39
C GLU A 633 -26.80 -0.63 -8.36
N ILE A 634 -26.27 -1.03 -9.52
CA ILE A 634 -25.34 -2.16 -9.68
C ILE A 634 -23.93 -1.71 -10.09
N THR A 635 -23.69 -0.40 -10.14
CA THR A 635 -22.36 0.18 -10.34
C THR A 635 -21.61 0.13 -9.01
N VAL A 636 -20.57 -0.71 -8.95
CA VAL A 636 -19.76 -0.92 -7.75
C VAL A 636 -18.59 0.05 -7.63
N ALA A 637 -18.15 0.62 -8.77
CA ALA A 637 -17.13 1.66 -8.78
C ALA A 637 -17.29 2.58 -10.00
N GLN A 638 -17.20 3.89 -9.78
CA GLN A 638 -17.22 4.90 -10.82
C GLN A 638 -16.09 5.90 -10.59
N TYR A 639 -15.27 6.15 -11.62
CA TYR A 639 -14.12 7.06 -11.53
C TYR A 639 -14.19 8.20 -12.56
N SER A 640 -13.65 9.35 -12.20
CA SER A 640 -13.55 10.52 -13.10
C SER A 640 -12.15 11.13 -13.02
N SER A 641 -11.49 11.28 -14.17
CA SER A 641 -10.16 11.87 -14.27
C SER A 641 -10.09 13.31 -13.75
N THR A 642 -11.22 14.03 -13.73
CA THR A 642 -11.33 15.41 -13.24
C THR A 642 -11.95 15.51 -11.85
N GLY A 643 -12.40 14.40 -11.25
CA GLY A 643 -13.13 14.39 -9.98
C GLY A 643 -14.52 15.05 -10.04
N GLU A 644 -15.09 15.15 -11.24
CA GLU A 644 -16.40 15.78 -11.45
C GLU A 644 -17.49 15.10 -10.61
N ASN A 645 -18.42 15.91 -10.09
CA ASN A 645 -19.52 15.45 -9.22
C ASN A 645 -19.09 14.74 -7.93
N GLY A 646 -17.85 14.95 -7.47
CA GLY A 646 -17.32 14.33 -6.25
C GLY A 646 -16.95 12.85 -6.43
N LEU A 647 -16.79 12.39 -7.67
CA LEU A 647 -16.32 11.04 -7.98
C LEU A 647 -14.82 10.90 -7.65
N PRO A 648 -14.37 9.71 -7.20
CA PRO A 648 -12.95 9.44 -6.99
C PRO A 648 -12.17 9.55 -8.31
N ILE A 649 -10.93 10.05 -8.22
CA ILE A 649 -10.06 10.26 -9.39
C ILE A 649 -9.62 8.93 -10.01
N GLY A 650 -9.47 7.90 -9.19
CA GLY A 650 -9.16 6.54 -9.61
C GLY A 650 -9.23 5.56 -8.45
N LEU A 651 -8.80 4.33 -8.70
CA LEU A 651 -8.73 3.27 -7.67
C LEU A 651 -7.87 3.68 -6.47
N ILE A 652 -6.82 4.47 -6.71
CA ILE A 652 -6.00 5.15 -5.71
C ILE A 652 -6.33 6.65 -5.82
N ASP A 653 -6.91 7.21 -4.78
CA ASP A 653 -7.57 8.53 -4.79
C ASP A 653 -6.97 9.54 -3.78
N ASP A 654 -5.84 9.24 -3.17
CA ASP A 654 -5.22 10.02 -2.09
C ASP A 654 -3.73 10.34 -2.32
N ILE A 655 -3.34 10.47 -3.59
CA ILE A 655 -1.96 10.74 -4.04
C ILE A 655 -1.55 12.18 -3.80
#